data_AF-A0A6I9HF40-F1
#
_entry.id   AF-A0A6I9HF40-F1
#
_cell.length_a   1.000
_cell.length_b   1.000
_cell.length_c   1.000
_cell.angle_alpha   90.00
_cell.angle_beta   90.00
_cell.angle_gamma   90.00
#
_symmetry.space_group_name_H-M   'P 1'
#
loop_
_entity.id
_entity.type
_entity.pdbx_description
1 polymer ?
#
loop_
_entity_poly.entity_id
_entity_poly.type
_entity_poly.pdbx_seq_one_letter_code
_entity_poly.pdbx_strand_id
1 'polypeptide(L)'
;MGSNLSTSETFTSTSAPAVRTAPVSPFNLLTVKILRVRNARKADLLTLSDCYVTLWLPTASAEKVRTRTIRNSKNPVWNEAFCYKIDRRVKNVLELKVCDEDTVTRDDELCTVLFDIDKLTVGRTVRVKFQLNPQAREELEVEFTLQNTLDYPDGIITNGVLVAREVSCLEIRVDTGKLKQQSTNPELTFTVKGSHEGSQKILLDSGPSLHIIIFHCIINDQTRLDIILPEELADGNETEKPGVLSFPLNSLPLQKEITLEEDNSFHLCLTARKCSGDLDVRLGFSLCREEQNFLRQRKKYVAAALKKILNLEEDLKEHEVPVVAITTTGGGTRSLTAMYGSLLGLQKLNLLDCISYIGGLSGTTWTMANLYEDANWSQKYLEDAIKEARKQVTKSKICCFSLDCLKYYYNDLMERTKEGHNTSFIDLWGLVIESMLHDKKDEHRLSDQRQAVDNGQNPLPIYVAINLKSNYSAQAFREWLEFTPYEVGLLKYGASIRAEHFGSQFFMGRMVKKLSETRICYMQGMWSSIFSIDVMYVWNLAADSEDFWCRWTRDRVKDIAEEPFLSVNPYEVDTCLFTPSSVFSSTLRDVLTGRPTIAQYPNFIRGFQLHNKYLESEGFSTWKDTVIDSFPNKLMETADSELSLVDTGFFINTSYPPLLRSKREVDVILHLNYSGGSQTLPLDQIAKYFSEQEIPFPKIEISEEDRENLKECYVFEEADSPQAPTVLFFPLVNDTFKKYKAPGVERSAEEMAEGKVDVSSILSPFTTREVCFSEENFDKLVKLTDYNVLNNEKLIIQALRLAVARRKQRNF
;
A
#
# COMPACT_ATOMS: atom_id res chain seq x y z
N MET A 1 -18.32 47.76 17.79
CA MET A 1 -18.08 48.55 16.57
C MET A 1 -16.57 48.67 16.39
N GLY A 2 -16.04 48.10 15.30
CA GLY A 2 -14.68 48.29 14.75
C GLY A 2 -13.50 47.88 15.65
N SER A 3 -12.38 47.36 15.20
CA SER A 3 -11.87 46.93 13.89
C SER A 3 -10.39 46.65 14.19
N ASN A 4 -9.88 45.45 13.92
CA ASN A 4 -8.43 45.23 13.82
C ASN A 4 -8.20 44.27 12.65
N LEU A 5 -7.69 44.86 11.56
CA LEU A 5 -7.13 44.15 10.42
C LEU A 5 -5.88 43.41 10.88
N SER A 6 -5.83 42.09 10.67
CA SER A 6 -4.56 41.36 10.56
C SER A 6 -4.25 41.15 9.08
N THR A 7 -3.10 41.67 8.68
CA THR A 7 -2.51 41.58 7.36
C THR A 7 -2.15 40.14 7.01
N SER A 8 -2.66 39.68 5.86
CA SER A 8 -2.32 38.40 5.24
C SER A 8 -0.96 38.51 4.54
N GLU A 9 0.10 37.98 5.13
CA GLU A 9 1.33 37.69 4.40
C GLU A 9 1.21 36.33 3.73
N THR A 10 1.19 36.38 2.40
CA THR A 10 1.17 35.24 1.49
C THR A 10 2.62 34.78 1.29
N PHE A 11 3.00 33.63 1.85
CA PHE A 11 4.26 32.98 1.51
C PHE A 11 4.02 31.82 0.54
N THR A 12 4.65 31.95 -0.62
CA THR A 12 4.66 31.05 -1.77
C THR A 12 5.46 29.78 -1.46
N SER A 13 4.79 28.63 -1.47
CA SER A 13 5.40 27.29 -1.42
C SER A 13 5.28 26.64 -2.81
N THR A 14 6.42 26.38 -3.45
CA THR A 14 6.54 25.70 -4.73
C THR A 14 6.43 24.18 -4.56
N SER A 15 5.20 23.72 -4.37
CA SER A 15 4.61 22.48 -4.92
C SER A 15 3.13 22.48 -4.53
N ALA A 16 2.24 22.59 -5.51
CA ALA A 16 0.85 22.99 -5.28
C ALA A 16 0.06 21.99 -4.39
N PRO A 17 -0.67 22.47 -3.37
CA PRO A 17 -1.69 21.65 -2.69
C PRO A 17 -2.78 21.24 -3.69
N ALA A 18 -3.59 20.23 -3.36
CA ALA A 18 -4.70 19.79 -4.19
C ALA A 18 -5.55 20.98 -4.67
N VAL A 19 -5.59 21.22 -5.98
CA VAL A 19 -6.25 22.41 -6.52
C VAL A 19 -7.67 22.04 -6.94
N ARG A 20 -8.64 22.81 -6.45
CA ARG A 20 -9.99 22.81 -7.03
C ARG A 20 -9.91 23.46 -8.40
N THR A 21 -10.12 22.69 -9.46
CA THR A 21 -10.11 23.21 -10.83
C THR A 21 -11.54 23.33 -11.34
N ALA A 22 -11.88 24.54 -11.77
CA ALA A 22 -13.10 24.80 -12.51
C ALA A 22 -13.02 24.12 -13.89
N PRO A 23 -14.16 23.73 -14.49
CA PRO A 23 -14.16 23.18 -15.84
C PRO A 23 -13.74 24.26 -16.85
N VAL A 24 -12.66 23.98 -17.60
CA VAL A 24 -12.14 24.88 -18.66
C VAL A 24 -12.56 24.40 -20.05
N SER A 25 -13.03 23.16 -20.17
CA SER A 25 -13.52 22.55 -21.41
C SER A 25 -14.83 21.82 -21.18
N PRO A 26 -15.75 21.81 -22.17
CA PRO A 26 -16.95 20.98 -22.11
C PRO A 26 -16.58 19.49 -22.09
N PHE A 27 -17.56 18.63 -21.78
CA PHE A 27 -17.39 17.21 -22.06
C PHE A 27 -17.17 16.96 -23.56
N ASN A 28 -16.62 15.80 -23.86
CA ASN A 28 -16.56 15.29 -25.23
C ASN A 28 -17.47 14.06 -25.39
N LEU A 29 -18.17 14.00 -26.51
CA LEU A 29 -18.88 12.80 -26.94
C LEU A 29 -17.95 11.97 -27.82
N LEU A 30 -17.55 10.81 -27.32
CA LEU A 30 -16.79 9.80 -28.06
C LEU A 30 -17.76 8.78 -28.64
N THR A 31 -17.85 8.72 -29.96
CA THR A 31 -18.54 7.64 -30.68
C THR A 31 -17.52 6.62 -31.17
N VAL A 32 -17.67 5.37 -30.73
CA VAL A 32 -16.83 4.23 -31.10
C VAL A 32 -17.67 3.30 -31.96
N LYS A 33 -17.34 3.17 -33.24
CA LYS A 33 -18.02 2.28 -34.17
C LYS A 33 -17.14 1.08 -34.50
N ILE A 34 -17.52 -0.09 -33.99
CA ILE A 34 -16.86 -1.36 -34.26
C ILE A 34 -17.28 -1.83 -35.66
N LEU A 35 -16.34 -1.81 -36.60
CA LEU A 35 -16.65 -2.14 -38.00
C LEU A 35 -16.56 -3.64 -38.21
N ARG A 36 -15.37 -4.21 -38.04
CA ARG A 36 -15.08 -5.61 -38.36
C ARG A 36 -13.74 -6.09 -37.80
N VAL A 37 -13.58 -7.41 -37.70
CA VAL A 37 -12.29 -8.09 -37.60
C VAL A 37 -12.01 -8.81 -38.92
N ARG A 38 -10.75 -8.93 -39.30
CA ARG A 38 -10.28 -9.73 -40.44
C ARG A 38 -9.32 -10.79 -39.98
N ASN A 39 -9.41 -11.97 -40.60
CA ASN A 39 -8.56 -13.13 -40.31
C ASN A 39 -8.57 -13.53 -38.82
N ALA A 40 -9.74 -13.50 -38.18
CA ALA A 40 -9.89 -13.95 -36.80
C ALA A 40 -9.34 -15.37 -36.65
N ARG A 41 -8.50 -15.60 -35.63
CA ARG A 41 -7.97 -16.92 -35.33
C ARG A 41 -9.08 -17.84 -34.80
N LYS A 42 -8.88 -19.15 -34.97
CA LYS A 42 -9.79 -20.18 -34.45
C LYS A 42 -9.47 -20.42 -32.98
N ALA A 43 -10.43 -20.27 -32.07
CA ALA A 43 -10.27 -20.70 -30.68
C ALA A 43 -10.68 -22.18 -30.52
N ASP A 44 -11.77 -22.57 -31.16
CA ASP A 44 -12.31 -23.93 -31.13
C ASP A 44 -11.55 -24.96 -31.99
N LEU A 45 -11.47 -26.20 -31.53
CA LEU A 45 -10.89 -27.31 -32.31
C LEU A 45 -11.70 -27.61 -33.58
N LEU A 46 -13.03 -27.49 -33.53
CA LEU A 46 -13.95 -28.01 -34.56
C LEU A 46 -14.68 -26.91 -35.35
N THR A 47 -14.96 -25.74 -34.77
CA THR A 47 -15.78 -24.63 -35.34
C THR A 47 -14.96 -23.36 -35.57
N LEU A 48 -15.34 -22.49 -36.53
CA LEU A 48 -14.73 -21.15 -36.56
C LEU A 48 -15.29 -20.35 -35.39
N SER A 49 -14.55 -19.33 -34.96
CA SER A 49 -14.92 -18.51 -33.82
C SER A 49 -16.23 -17.75 -34.01
N ASP A 50 -17.01 -17.74 -32.94
CA ASP A 50 -18.21 -16.98 -32.67
C ASP A 50 -17.83 -15.62 -32.04
N CYS A 51 -17.33 -14.71 -32.87
CA CYS A 51 -16.70 -13.50 -32.36
C CYS A 51 -17.69 -12.42 -31.89
N TYR A 52 -17.34 -11.75 -30.80
CA TYR A 52 -17.89 -10.45 -30.40
C TYR A 52 -16.78 -9.53 -29.86
N VAL A 53 -17.07 -8.23 -29.74
CA VAL A 53 -16.15 -7.24 -29.17
C VAL A 53 -16.74 -6.62 -27.93
N THR A 54 -16.02 -6.68 -26.81
CA THR A 54 -16.33 -5.91 -25.60
C THR A 54 -15.63 -4.56 -25.62
N LEU A 55 -16.30 -3.54 -25.09
CA LEU A 55 -15.78 -2.20 -24.92
C LEU A 55 -15.92 -1.78 -23.47
N TRP A 56 -14.86 -1.22 -22.91
CA TRP A 56 -14.86 -0.73 -21.53
C TRP A 56 -14.06 0.55 -21.37
N LEU A 57 -14.70 1.56 -20.78
CA LEU A 57 -14.11 2.87 -20.47
C LEU A 57 -14.54 3.28 -19.05
N PRO A 58 -13.80 2.85 -18.00
CA PRO A 58 -14.20 3.01 -16.60
C PRO A 58 -14.34 4.46 -16.15
N THR A 59 -13.65 5.40 -16.82
CA THR A 59 -13.76 6.83 -16.52
C THR A 59 -15.10 7.44 -16.94
N ALA A 60 -15.82 6.79 -17.87
CA ALA A 60 -17.08 7.28 -18.43
C ALA A 60 -18.29 6.39 -18.06
N SER A 61 -18.11 5.07 -17.99
CA SER A 61 -19.16 4.12 -17.61
C SER A 61 -18.60 3.00 -16.76
N ALA A 62 -19.34 2.62 -15.72
CA ALA A 62 -19.00 1.46 -14.88
C ALA A 62 -19.21 0.13 -15.64
N GLU A 63 -20.00 0.13 -16.70
CA GLU A 63 -20.39 -1.09 -17.41
C GLU A 63 -19.48 -1.40 -18.60
N LYS A 64 -19.27 -2.70 -18.82
CA LYS A 64 -18.74 -3.22 -20.09
C LYS A 64 -19.91 -3.43 -21.04
N VAL A 65 -19.80 -2.90 -22.25
CA VAL A 65 -20.77 -3.14 -23.33
C VAL A 65 -20.17 -4.10 -24.33
N ARG A 66 -21.00 -4.81 -25.09
CA ARG A 66 -20.53 -5.73 -26.13
C ARG A 66 -21.35 -5.62 -27.40
N THR A 67 -20.72 -5.93 -28.53
CA THR A 67 -21.43 -6.12 -29.81
C THR A 67 -22.26 -7.39 -29.78
N ARG A 68 -23.14 -7.58 -30.77
CA ARG A 68 -23.73 -8.92 -31.00
C ARG A 68 -22.65 -9.94 -31.38
N THR A 69 -22.88 -11.20 -31.08
CA THR A 69 -22.03 -12.31 -31.53
C THR A 69 -22.27 -12.60 -33.01
N ILE A 70 -21.20 -12.72 -33.79
CA ILE A 70 -21.25 -13.19 -35.18
C ILE A 70 -20.65 -14.58 -35.22
N ARG A 71 -21.51 -15.56 -35.48
CA ARG A 71 -21.13 -16.97 -35.39
C ARG A 71 -20.32 -17.46 -36.59
N ASN A 72 -19.40 -18.37 -36.32
CA ASN A 72 -18.64 -19.19 -37.27
C ASN A 72 -18.05 -18.37 -38.43
N SER A 73 -17.34 -17.27 -38.12
CA SER A 73 -16.82 -16.34 -39.13
C SER A 73 -15.39 -15.91 -38.87
N LYS A 74 -14.53 -16.03 -39.89
CA LYS A 74 -13.16 -15.47 -39.87
C LYS A 74 -13.12 -13.96 -40.10
N ASN A 75 -14.21 -13.37 -40.60
CA ASN A 75 -14.27 -11.95 -40.96
C ASN A 75 -15.58 -11.33 -40.47
N PRO A 76 -15.83 -11.32 -39.14
CA PRO A 76 -17.07 -10.78 -38.58
C PRO A 76 -17.19 -9.27 -38.86
N VAL A 77 -18.40 -8.82 -39.23
CA VAL A 77 -18.72 -7.42 -39.53
C VAL A 77 -19.93 -6.98 -38.69
N TRP A 78 -19.71 -6.10 -37.71
CA TRP A 78 -20.75 -5.66 -36.78
C TRP A 78 -21.43 -4.37 -37.23
N ASN A 79 -20.63 -3.34 -37.51
CA ASN A 79 -21.07 -1.95 -37.76
C ASN A 79 -21.91 -1.34 -36.62
N GLU A 80 -21.58 -1.70 -35.38
CA GLU A 80 -22.27 -1.22 -34.18
C GLU A 80 -21.53 -0.03 -33.57
N ALA A 81 -22.28 0.97 -33.10
CA ALA A 81 -21.74 2.21 -32.54
C ALA A 81 -22.14 2.39 -31.08
N PHE A 82 -21.17 2.78 -30.26
CA PHE A 82 -21.29 3.04 -28.83
C PHE A 82 -20.87 4.47 -28.52
N CYS A 83 -21.53 5.11 -27.56
CA CYS A 83 -21.29 6.51 -27.22
C CYS A 83 -20.90 6.67 -25.76
N TYR A 84 -19.82 7.42 -25.51
CA TYR A 84 -19.32 7.74 -24.18
C TYR A 84 -19.20 9.25 -24.02
N LYS A 85 -19.68 9.79 -22.90
CA LYS A 85 -19.46 11.17 -22.49
C LYS A 85 -18.20 11.20 -21.62
N ILE A 86 -17.13 11.83 -22.10
CA ILE A 86 -15.80 11.77 -21.50
C ILE A 86 -15.32 13.15 -21.03
N ASP A 87 -14.57 13.17 -19.94
CA ASP A 87 -13.89 14.35 -19.40
C ASP A 87 -12.39 14.24 -19.69
N ARG A 88 -11.82 15.18 -20.43
CA ARG A 88 -10.40 15.13 -20.86
C ARG A 88 -9.38 15.41 -19.76
N ARG A 89 -9.81 15.85 -18.57
CA ARG A 89 -8.92 16.06 -17.42
C ARG A 89 -8.47 14.74 -16.79
N VAL A 90 -9.21 13.66 -17.02
CA VAL A 90 -8.84 12.31 -16.58
C VAL A 90 -8.28 11.49 -17.74
N LYS A 91 -7.45 10.50 -17.43
CA LYS A 91 -6.84 9.62 -18.44
C LYS A 91 -7.89 8.64 -18.98
N ASN A 92 -8.32 8.85 -20.21
CA ASN A 92 -9.33 8.01 -20.87
C ASN A 92 -8.65 6.97 -21.76
N VAL A 93 -8.58 5.73 -21.30
CA VAL A 93 -8.08 4.59 -22.09
C VAL A 93 -9.23 3.64 -22.34
N LEU A 94 -9.60 3.47 -23.61
CA LEU A 94 -10.63 2.52 -24.03
C LEU A 94 -10.03 1.13 -24.15
N GLU A 95 -10.59 0.17 -23.43
CA GLU A 95 -10.28 -1.24 -23.57
C GLU A 95 -11.24 -1.88 -24.56
N LEU A 96 -10.69 -2.54 -25.58
CA LEU A 96 -11.42 -3.33 -26.57
C LEU A 96 -10.93 -4.77 -26.48
N LYS A 97 -11.82 -5.73 -26.19
CA LYS A 97 -11.45 -7.15 -26.26
C LYS A 97 -12.23 -7.87 -27.34
N VAL A 98 -11.54 -8.63 -28.18
CA VAL A 98 -12.17 -9.56 -29.12
C VAL A 98 -12.24 -10.91 -28.43
N CYS A 99 -13.44 -11.47 -28.32
CA CYS A 99 -13.70 -12.73 -27.63
C CYS A 99 -14.38 -13.72 -28.57
N ASP A 100 -14.23 -15.00 -28.29
CA ASP A 100 -14.99 -16.12 -28.86
C ASP A 100 -16.08 -16.55 -27.87
N GLU A 101 -17.35 -16.57 -28.28
CA GLU A 101 -18.47 -16.95 -27.40
C GLU A 101 -18.61 -18.47 -27.32
N ASP A 102 -18.39 -19.02 -26.13
CA ASP A 102 -18.51 -20.45 -25.89
C ASP A 102 -19.83 -20.77 -25.19
N THR A 103 -20.52 -21.81 -25.66
CA THR A 103 -21.81 -22.22 -25.08
C THR A 103 -21.68 -23.04 -23.80
N VAL A 104 -20.50 -23.63 -23.53
CA VAL A 104 -20.28 -24.56 -22.42
C VAL A 104 -19.11 -24.13 -21.52
N THR A 105 -18.06 -23.56 -22.12
CA THR A 105 -16.86 -23.05 -21.44
C THR A 105 -16.93 -21.54 -21.26
N ARG A 106 -15.97 -20.97 -20.52
CA ARG A 106 -15.81 -19.51 -20.50
C ARG A 106 -15.27 -19.08 -21.86
N ASP A 107 -15.89 -18.04 -22.42
CA ASP A 107 -15.46 -17.35 -23.63
C ASP A 107 -13.94 -17.13 -23.69
N ASP A 108 -13.34 -17.51 -24.81
CA ASP A 108 -11.91 -17.34 -25.04
C ASP A 108 -11.59 -15.89 -25.41
N GLU A 109 -10.76 -15.23 -24.60
CA GLU A 109 -10.23 -13.89 -24.91
C GLU A 109 -9.16 -13.99 -26.01
N LEU A 110 -9.50 -13.60 -27.24
CA LEU A 110 -8.57 -13.64 -28.36
C LEU A 110 -7.52 -12.52 -28.27
N CYS A 111 -7.95 -11.29 -28.00
CA CYS A 111 -7.02 -10.17 -27.85
C CYS A 111 -7.60 -9.04 -27.01
N THR A 112 -6.71 -8.22 -26.46
CA THR A 112 -7.05 -6.96 -25.78
C THR A 112 -6.28 -5.81 -26.43
N VAL A 113 -6.99 -4.76 -26.80
CA VAL A 113 -6.43 -3.50 -27.32
C VAL A 113 -6.75 -2.40 -26.31
N LEU A 114 -5.72 -1.66 -25.89
CA LEU A 114 -5.84 -0.48 -25.05
C LEU A 114 -5.56 0.77 -25.88
N PHE A 115 -6.58 1.62 -26.05
CA PHE A 115 -6.50 2.79 -26.91
C PHE A 115 -6.66 4.09 -26.11
N ASP A 116 -5.59 4.87 -26.05
CA ASP A 116 -5.59 6.20 -25.44
C ASP A 116 -6.36 7.20 -26.31
N ILE A 117 -7.46 7.71 -25.77
CA ILE A 117 -8.37 8.63 -26.46
C ILE A 117 -7.71 9.99 -26.72
N ASP A 118 -6.65 10.36 -26.00
CA ASP A 118 -5.93 11.61 -26.25
C ASP A 118 -5.27 11.67 -27.64
N LYS A 119 -5.08 10.51 -28.30
CA LYS A 119 -4.60 10.43 -29.69
C LYS A 119 -5.62 10.96 -30.70
N LEU A 120 -6.88 11.16 -30.30
CA LEU A 120 -7.94 11.65 -31.18
C LEU A 120 -8.02 13.19 -31.18
N THR A 121 -8.22 13.76 -32.37
CA THR A 121 -8.51 15.18 -32.55
C THR A 121 -10.02 15.43 -32.57
N VAL A 122 -10.48 16.41 -31.81
CA VAL A 122 -11.89 16.82 -31.78
C VAL A 122 -12.35 17.28 -33.17
N GLY A 123 -13.56 16.88 -33.56
CA GLY A 123 -14.21 17.24 -34.83
C GLY A 123 -13.80 16.37 -36.02
N ARG A 124 -12.91 15.39 -35.84
CA ARG A 124 -12.48 14.46 -36.90
C ARG A 124 -12.97 13.04 -36.61
N THR A 125 -13.43 12.37 -37.66
CA THR A 125 -13.66 10.93 -37.66
C THR A 125 -12.38 10.23 -38.14
N VAL A 126 -11.87 9.31 -37.34
CA VAL A 126 -10.63 8.59 -37.63
C VAL A 126 -10.92 7.09 -37.63
N ARG A 127 -10.54 6.41 -38.71
CA ARG A 127 -10.59 4.95 -38.79
C ARG A 127 -9.21 4.39 -38.45
N VAL A 128 -9.16 3.58 -37.39
CA VAL A 128 -7.94 2.95 -36.90
C VAL A 128 -8.00 1.46 -37.17
N LYS A 129 -6.86 0.90 -37.56
CA LYS A 129 -6.68 -0.55 -37.74
C LYS A 129 -5.71 -1.04 -36.67
N PHE A 130 -6.19 -1.86 -35.76
CA PHE A 130 -5.37 -2.49 -34.73
C PHE A 130 -4.88 -3.84 -35.25
N GLN A 131 -3.57 -3.97 -35.41
CA GLN A 131 -2.92 -5.23 -35.75
C GLN A 131 -2.91 -6.12 -34.50
N LEU A 132 -3.69 -7.19 -34.51
CA LEU A 132 -3.82 -8.14 -33.39
C LEU A 132 -2.77 -9.25 -33.49
N ASN A 133 -2.54 -9.75 -34.71
CA ASN A 133 -1.47 -10.69 -35.04
C ASN A 133 -0.86 -10.34 -36.40
N PRO A 134 0.37 -9.80 -36.45
CA PRO A 134 1.03 -9.41 -37.69
C PRO A 134 1.27 -10.58 -38.65
N GLN A 135 1.57 -11.78 -38.14
CA GLN A 135 1.88 -12.95 -38.96
C GLN A 135 0.61 -13.49 -39.64
N ALA A 136 -0.50 -13.53 -38.91
CA ALA A 136 -1.80 -13.96 -39.43
C ALA A 136 -2.58 -12.86 -40.16
N ARG A 137 -2.06 -11.61 -40.18
CA ARG A 137 -2.76 -10.41 -40.66
C ARG A 137 -4.14 -10.26 -40.02
N GLU A 138 -4.22 -10.56 -38.72
CA GLU A 138 -5.42 -10.41 -37.92
C GLU A 138 -5.57 -8.93 -37.54
N GLU A 139 -6.63 -8.27 -38.01
CA GLU A 139 -6.83 -6.83 -37.79
C GLU A 139 -8.24 -6.49 -37.31
N LEU A 140 -8.35 -5.69 -36.26
CA LEU A 140 -9.60 -5.07 -35.79
C LEU A 140 -9.70 -3.65 -36.36
N GLU A 141 -10.78 -3.37 -37.10
CA GLU A 141 -11.04 -2.04 -37.64
C GLU A 141 -12.12 -1.32 -36.84
N VAL A 142 -11.78 -0.13 -36.32
CA VAL A 142 -12.67 0.71 -35.51
C VAL A 142 -12.67 2.13 -36.04
N GLU A 143 -13.85 2.76 -36.06
CA GLU A 143 -14.00 4.17 -36.40
C GLU A 143 -14.34 4.96 -35.14
N PHE A 144 -13.57 6.02 -34.88
CA PHE A 144 -13.72 6.90 -33.74
C PHE A 144 -14.14 8.28 -34.21
N THR A 145 -15.14 8.87 -33.55
CA THR A 145 -15.52 10.28 -33.74
C THR A 145 -15.56 10.96 -32.37
N LEU A 146 -14.91 12.11 -32.26
CA LEU A 146 -14.87 12.90 -31.01
C LEU A 146 -15.49 14.27 -31.25
N GLN A 147 -16.52 14.63 -30.49
CA GLN A 147 -17.23 15.91 -30.63
C GLN A 147 -17.30 16.65 -29.29
N ASN A 148 -17.43 17.97 -29.32
CA ASN A 148 -17.72 18.76 -28.11
C ASN A 148 -19.20 18.64 -27.77
N THR A 149 -19.53 18.52 -26.49
CA THR A 149 -20.91 18.67 -26.00
C THR A 149 -21.17 20.12 -25.60
N LEU A 150 -22.44 20.44 -25.30
CA LEU A 150 -22.81 21.72 -24.69
C LEU A 150 -22.60 21.72 -23.17
N ASP A 151 -22.62 20.55 -22.54
CA ASP A 151 -22.50 20.40 -21.10
C ASP A 151 -21.05 20.48 -20.62
N TYR A 152 -20.85 20.99 -19.41
CA TYR A 152 -19.56 21.07 -18.75
C TYR A 152 -19.50 20.09 -17.57
N PRO A 153 -18.34 19.48 -17.30
CA PRO A 153 -18.16 18.65 -16.11
C PRO A 153 -18.13 19.50 -14.84
N ASP A 154 -18.47 18.86 -13.71
CA ASP A 154 -18.28 19.49 -12.40
C ASP A 154 -16.80 19.79 -12.11
N GLY A 155 -16.57 20.58 -11.06
CA GLY A 155 -15.23 20.83 -10.54
C GLY A 155 -14.55 19.54 -10.07
N ILE A 156 -13.23 19.45 -10.26
CA ILE A 156 -12.42 18.33 -9.76
C ILE A 156 -11.38 18.82 -8.77
N ILE A 157 -10.96 17.93 -7.87
CA ILE A 157 -9.82 18.13 -6.97
C ILE A 157 -8.71 17.17 -7.40
N THR A 158 -7.50 17.68 -7.62
CA THR A 158 -6.37 16.86 -8.09
C THR A 158 -5.02 17.35 -7.57
N ASN A 159 -4.07 16.42 -7.43
CA ASN A 159 -2.64 16.69 -7.24
C ASN A 159 -1.82 16.48 -8.53
N GLY A 160 -2.48 16.40 -9.69
CA GLY A 160 -1.85 16.10 -10.98
C GLY A 160 -1.70 14.59 -11.29
N VAL A 161 -2.04 13.71 -10.33
CA VAL A 161 -1.99 12.25 -10.48
C VAL A 161 -3.37 11.64 -10.23
N LEU A 162 -3.94 11.85 -9.05
CA LEU A 162 -5.28 11.41 -8.71
C LEU A 162 -6.29 12.53 -8.93
N VAL A 163 -7.50 12.15 -9.32
CA VAL A 163 -8.64 13.05 -9.56
C VAL A 163 -9.83 12.58 -8.74
N ALA A 164 -10.26 13.42 -7.81
CA ALA A 164 -11.53 13.30 -7.12
C ALA A 164 -12.61 14.12 -7.84
N ARG A 165 -13.72 13.45 -8.17
CA ARG A 165 -14.95 14.09 -8.64
C ARG A 165 -15.83 14.50 -7.47
N GLU A 166 -16.87 15.26 -7.80
CA GLU A 166 -17.94 15.57 -6.87
C GLU A 166 -18.77 14.30 -6.61
N VAL A 167 -18.96 13.96 -5.34
CA VAL A 167 -19.76 12.81 -4.90
C VAL A 167 -21.11 13.31 -4.42
N SER A 168 -22.16 12.56 -4.73
CA SER A 168 -23.48 12.73 -4.15
C SER A 168 -23.80 11.56 -3.22
N CYS A 169 -24.39 11.90 -2.07
CA CYS A 169 -25.02 10.97 -1.16
C CYS A 169 -26.50 10.84 -1.56
N LEU A 170 -26.85 9.68 -2.11
CA LEU A 170 -28.22 9.32 -2.45
C LEU A 170 -28.84 8.59 -1.26
N GLU A 171 -29.77 9.27 -0.61
CA GLU A 171 -30.59 8.70 0.46
C GLU A 171 -31.88 8.12 -0.14
N ILE A 172 -32.11 6.83 0.10
CA ILE A 172 -33.30 6.10 -0.33
C ILE A 172 -34.10 5.75 0.92
N ARG A 173 -35.31 6.30 1.02
CA ARG A 173 -36.26 5.96 2.08
C ARG A 173 -37.32 5.04 1.51
N VAL A 174 -37.48 3.89 2.15
CA VAL A 174 -38.46 2.86 1.79
C VAL A 174 -39.41 2.71 2.96
N ASP A 175 -40.66 3.13 2.77
CA ASP A 175 -41.73 2.95 3.75
C ASP A 175 -42.56 1.72 3.40
N THR A 176 -42.46 0.70 4.24
CA THR A 176 -43.08 -0.63 4.13
C THR A 176 -44.37 -0.73 4.95
N GLY A 177 -44.83 0.35 5.60
CA GLY A 177 -45.93 0.31 6.57
C GLY A 177 -47.29 -0.19 6.06
N LYS A 178 -47.48 -0.32 4.74
CA LYS A 178 -48.69 -0.87 4.11
C LYS A 178 -48.57 -2.35 3.69
N LEU A 179 -47.40 -2.98 3.83
CA LEU A 179 -47.22 -4.39 3.47
C LEU A 179 -47.89 -5.30 4.50
N LYS A 180 -48.85 -6.13 4.06
CA LYS A 180 -49.48 -7.14 4.93
C LYS A 180 -48.45 -8.22 5.28
N GLN A 181 -48.32 -8.55 6.57
CA GLN A 181 -47.48 -9.66 7.05
C GLN A 181 -47.96 -10.99 6.43
N GLN A 182 -47.30 -11.42 5.37
CA GLN A 182 -47.39 -12.79 4.87
C GLN A 182 -46.06 -13.50 5.10
N SER A 183 -46.15 -14.81 5.33
CA SER A 183 -45.11 -15.67 5.93
C SER A 183 -43.92 -16.02 5.04
N THR A 184 -43.68 -15.26 3.97
CA THR A 184 -42.48 -15.35 3.14
C THR A 184 -41.65 -14.08 3.40
N ASN A 185 -40.32 -14.19 3.38
CA ASN A 185 -39.41 -13.05 3.62
C ASN A 185 -38.99 -12.43 2.27
N PRO A 186 -39.77 -11.52 1.64
CA PRO A 186 -39.35 -10.94 0.38
C PRO A 186 -38.13 -10.01 0.58
N GLU A 187 -37.11 -10.19 -0.26
CA GLU A 187 -35.88 -9.40 -0.25
C GLU A 187 -35.90 -8.39 -1.41
N LEU A 188 -35.78 -7.10 -1.11
CA LEU A 188 -35.60 -6.05 -2.13
C LEU A 188 -34.11 -5.75 -2.30
N THR A 189 -33.61 -5.84 -3.53
CA THR A 189 -32.22 -5.47 -3.84
C THR A 189 -32.16 -4.17 -4.62
N PHE A 190 -31.49 -3.16 -4.06
CA PHE A 190 -31.25 -1.85 -4.65
C PHE A 190 -29.82 -1.82 -5.19
N THR A 191 -29.63 -1.44 -6.44
CA THR A 191 -28.32 -1.39 -7.10
C THR A 191 -28.10 -0.04 -7.74
N VAL A 192 -26.99 0.62 -7.40
CA VAL A 192 -26.50 1.82 -8.07
C VAL A 192 -25.12 1.51 -8.61
N LYS A 193 -25.02 1.27 -9.92
CA LYS A 193 -23.75 0.88 -10.55
C LYS A 193 -22.74 2.03 -10.49
N GLY A 194 -21.50 1.71 -10.11
CA GLY A 194 -20.44 2.70 -9.89
C GLY A 194 -20.54 3.47 -8.56
N SER A 195 -21.49 3.12 -7.68
CA SER A 195 -21.48 3.58 -6.29
C SER A 195 -20.43 2.83 -5.46
N HIS A 196 -20.07 3.38 -4.30
CA HIS A 196 -19.24 2.70 -3.30
C HIS A 196 -19.87 1.38 -2.82
N GLU A 197 -21.17 1.39 -2.53
CA GLU A 197 -21.90 0.25 -1.97
C GLU A 197 -22.28 -0.79 -3.02
N GLY A 198 -22.41 -0.39 -4.29
CA GLY A 198 -22.80 -1.24 -5.41
C GLY A 198 -24.26 -1.68 -5.30
N SER A 199 -24.51 -2.75 -4.56
CA SER A 199 -25.84 -3.32 -4.31
C SER A 199 -26.09 -3.46 -2.81
N GLN A 200 -27.26 -3.05 -2.36
CA GLN A 200 -27.71 -3.16 -0.98
C GLN A 200 -29.08 -3.83 -0.92
N LYS A 201 -29.30 -4.61 0.13
CA LYS A 201 -30.51 -5.41 0.27
C LYS A 201 -31.30 -5.00 1.51
N ILE A 202 -32.63 -5.00 1.38
CA ILE A 202 -33.56 -4.85 2.49
C ILE A 202 -34.37 -6.13 2.62
N LEU A 203 -34.40 -6.67 3.83
CA LEU A 203 -35.34 -7.72 4.22
C LEU A 203 -36.65 -7.06 4.66
N LEU A 204 -37.74 -7.47 4.04
CA LEU A 204 -39.09 -7.04 4.41
C LEU A 204 -39.62 -7.97 5.53
N ASP A 205 -39.05 -7.86 6.73
CA ASP A 205 -39.50 -8.61 7.92
C ASP A 205 -40.33 -7.72 8.88
N SER A 206 -40.70 -8.26 10.04
CA SER A 206 -41.40 -7.58 11.14
C SER A 206 -40.64 -6.39 11.80
N GLY A 207 -39.55 -5.91 11.20
CA GLY A 207 -38.76 -4.77 11.60
C GLY A 207 -39.44 -3.40 11.41
N PRO A 208 -38.69 -2.29 11.55
CA PRO A 208 -39.24 -0.95 11.45
C PRO A 208 -39.83 -0.68 10.06
N SER A 209 -40.98 -0.01 10.01
CA SER A 209 -41.70 0.30 8.76
C SER A 209 -40.95 1.25 7.83
N LEU A 210 -39.85 1.86 8.27
CA LEU A 210 -39.04 2.79 7.49
C LEU A 210 -37.59 2.29 7.43
N HIS A 211 -37.15 1.96 6.24
CA HIS A 211 -35.75 1.63 5.95
C HIS A 211 -35.07 2.80 5.23
N ILE A 212 -33.83 3.08 5.60
CA ILE A 212 -33.01 4.12 4.97
C ILE A 212 -31.74 3.45 4.44
N ILE A 213 -31.54 3.56 3.12
CA ILE A 213 -30.31 3.13 2.44
C ILE A 213 -29.57 4.36 1.93
N ILE A 214 -28.24 4.33 1.99
CA ILE A 214 -27.40 5.40 1.48
C ILE A 214 -26.46 4.85 0.42
N PHE A 215 -26.39 5.51 -0.74
CA PHE A 215 -25.39 5.26 -1.76
C PHE A 215 -24.49 6.47 -1.96
N HIS A 216 -23.18 6.26 -2.05
CA HIS A 216 -22.21 7.27 -2.42
C HIS A 216 -21.81 7.05 -3.88
N CYS A 217 -22.18 7.98 -4.77
CA CYS A 217 -21.93 7.82 -6.20
C CYS A 217 -21.70 9.17 -6.90
N ILE A 218 -21.14 9.09 -8.10
CA ILE A 218 -21.11 10.22 -9.03
C ILE A 218 -22.40 10.15 -9.85
N ILE A 219 -23.27 11.14 -9.72
CA ILE A 219 -24.53 11.20 -10.47
C ILE A 219 -24.24 11.86 -11.82
N ASN A 220 -24.47 11.11 -12.90
CA ASN A 220 -24.40 11.59 -14.27
C ASN A 220 -25.62 11.10 -15.07
N ASP A 221 -25.68 11.43 -16.36
CA ASP A 221 -26.82 11.09 -17.23
C ASP A 221 -27.05 9.58 -17.41
N GLN A 222 -26.03 8.75 -17.14
CA GLN A 222 -26.07 7.30 -17.24
C GLN A 222 -26.31 6.61 -15.88
N THR A 223 -26.23 7.33 -14.75
CA THR A 223 -26.41 6.74 -13.43
C THR A 223 -27.88 6.40 -13.20
N ARG A 224 -28.15 5.13 -12.89
CA ARG A 224 -29.50 4.60 -12.64
C ARG A 224 -29.55 3.86 -11.30
N LEU A 225 -30.71 3.89 -10.67
CA LEU A 225 -31.08 3.03 -9.56
C LEU A 225 -31.91 1.87 -10.10
N ASP A 226 -31.39 0.66 -9.97
CA ASP A 226 -32.09 -0.57 -10.31
C ASP A 226 -32.61 -1.24 -9.04
N ILE A 227 -33.90 -1.60 -9.01
CA ILE A 227 -34.55 -2.30 -7.91
C ILE A 227 -35.00 -3.66 -8.43
N ILE A 228 -34.48 -4.73 -7.84
CA ILE A 228 -34.85 -6.11 -8.18
C ILE A 228 -35.91 -6.56 -7.18
N LEU A 229 -37.06 -6.99 -7.72
CA LEU A 229 -38.17 -7.55 -6.96
C LEU A 229 -38.05 -9.07 -6.78
N PRO A 230 -38.62 -9.66 -5.72
CA PRO A 230 -38.64 -11.10 -5.49
C PRO A 230 -39.39 -11.87 -6.61
N GLU A 231 -38.91 -13.07 -6.95
CA GLU A 231 -39.50 -13.91 -8.02
C GLU A 231 -40.96 -14.32 -7.73
N GLU A 232 -41.35 -14.48 -6.47
CA GLU A 232 -42.72 -14.86 -6.05
C GLU A 232 -43.77 -13.77 -6.31
N LEU A 233 -43.34 -12.54 -6.62
CA LEU A 233 -44.17 -11.35 -6.87
C LEU A 233 -44.05 -10.83 -8.31
N ALA A 234 -43.29 -11.53 -9.17
CA ALA A 234 -43.20 -11.22 -10.59
C ALA A 234 -44.36 -11.92 -11.30
N ASP A 235 -45.37 -11.13 -11.70
CA ASP A 235 -46.62 -11.59 -12.28
C ASP A 235 -46.42 -12.66 -13.37
N GLY A 236 -47.21 -13.73 -13.29
CA GLY A 236 -47.11 -14.90 -14.16
C GLY A 236 -47.51 -14.58 -15.60
N ASN A 237 -46.54 -14.19 -16.42
CA ASN A 237 -46.60 -14.38 -17.87
C ASN A 237 -45.21 -14.73 -18.39
N GLU A 238 -45.12 -15.93 -18.96
CA GLU A 238 -43.92 -16.49 -19.59
C GLU A 238 -43.45 -15.57 -20.74
N THR A 239 -42.50 -14.66 -20.49
CA THR A 239 -41.36 -14.30 -21.39
C THR A 239 -40.46 -13.13 -20.93
N GLU A 240 -40.68 -12.48 -19.79
CA GLU A 240 -39.80 -11.39 -19.32
C GLU A 240 -39.10 -11.72 -17.98
N LYS A 241 -37.81 -11.35 -17.88
CA LYS A 241 -36.92 -11.54 -16.72
C LYS A 241 -37.51 -10.96 -15.43
N PRO A 242 -37.07 -11.40 -14.22
CA PRO A 242 -37.59 -10.92 -12.93
C PRO A 242 -37.70 -9.39 -12.90
N GLY A 243 -38.82 -8.86 -12.39
CA GLY A 243 -39.21 -7.47 -12.51
C GLY A 243 -38.18 -6.48 -11.94
N VAL A 244 -37.30 -5.96 -12.79
CA VAL A 244 -36.34 -4.91 -12.44
C VAL A 244 -36.93 -3.54 -12.75
N LEU A 245 -37.10 -2.71 -11.72
CA LEU A 245 -37.50 -1.31 -11.87
C LEU A 245 -36.26 -0.43 -11.92
N SER A 246 -36.09 0.36 -13.00
CA SER A 246 -34.90 1.18 -13.21
C SER A 246 -35.21 2.67 -13.32
N PHE A 247 -34.61 3.49 -12.45
CA PHE A 247 -34.86 4.93 -12.34
C PHE A 247 -33.60 5.75 -12.68
N PRO A 248 -33.68 6.73 -13.61
CA PRO A 248 -32.56 7.65 -13.85
C PRO A 248 -32.40 8.61 -12.67
N LEU A 249 -31.15 8.83 -12.21
CA LEU A 249 -30.85 9.66 -11.03
C LEU A 249 -30.62 11.15 -11.36
N ASN A 250 -30.60 11.52 -12.64
CA ASN A 250 -30.46 12.92 -13.05
C ASN A 250 -31.74 13.76 -12.83
N SER A 251 -32.88 13.14 -12.51
CA SER A 251 -34.18 13.80 -12.29
C SER A 251 -34.61 13.85 -10.81
N LEU A 252 -33.67 14.06 -9.87
CA LEU A 252 -33.95 14.12 -8.42
C LEU A 252 -34.38 15.54 -7.96
N PRO A 253 -35.18 15.68 -6.88
CA PRO A 253 -35.71 14.64 -5.98
C PRO A 253 -36.87 13.84 -6.59
N LEU A 254 -36.94 12.54 -6.30
CA LEU A 254 -37.97 11.64 -6.83
C LEU A 254 -38.79 11.03 -5.69
N GLN A 255 -40.11 11.18 -5.73
CA GLN A 255 -41.05 10.51 -4.83
C GLN A 255 -41.99 9.63 -5.66
N LYS A 256 -42.09 8.34 -5.34
CA LYS A 256 -42.90 7.39 -6.10
C LYS A 256 -43.47 6.30 -5.20
N GLU A 257 -44.76 6.00 -5.33
CA GLU A 257 -45.38 4.81 -4.75
C GLU A 257 -45.19 3.63 -5.71
N ILE A 258 -44.74 2.49 -5.19
CA ILE A 258 -44.53 1.26 -5.95
C ILE A 258 -45.52 0.22 -5.43
N THR A 259 -46.40 -0.25 -6.32
CA THR A 259 -47.39 -1.29 -6.04
C THR A 259 -46.84 -2.64 -6.47
N LEU A 260 -46.88 -3.63 -5.56
CA LEU A 260 -46.43 -5.01 -5.80
C LEU A 260 -47.62 -5.93 -6.13
N GLU A 261 -48.73 -5.79 -5.41
CA GLU A 261 -50.02 -6.46 -5.66
C GLU A 261 -51.17 -5.49 -5.31
N GLU A 262 -52.42 -5.78 -5.72
CA GLU A 262 -53.59 -4.89 -5.56
C GLU A 262 -53.78 -4.34 -4.12
N ASP A 263 -53.22 -5.00 -3.11
CA ASP A 263 -53.27 -4.61 -1.69
C ASP A 263 -51.90 -4.32 -1.01
N ASN A 264 -50.77 -4.49 -1.71
CA ASN A 264 -49.42 -4.35 -1.15
C ASN A 264 -48.62 -3.27 -1.91
N SER A 265 -48.33 -2.16 -1.24
CA SER A 265 -47.54 -1.04 -1.79
C SER A 265 -46.49 -0.57 -0.80
N PHE A 266 -45.38 -0.02 -1.32
CA PHE A 266 -44.40 0.69 -0.53
C PHE A 266 -44.08 2.05 -1.15
N HIS A 267 -43.76 3.03 -0.31
CA HIS A 267 -43.37 4.36 -0.78
C HIS A 267 -41.86 4.48 -0.89
N LEU A 268 -41.39 4.95 -2.04
CA LEU A 268 -39.99 5.23 -2.32
C LEU A 268 -39.77 6.75 -2.40
N CYS A 269 -38.88 7.26 -1.55
CA CYS A 269 -38.44 8.65 -1.61
C CYS A 269 -36.92 8.70 -1.78
N LEU A 270 -36.48 9.39 -2.82
CA LEU A 270 -35.09 9.53 -3.22
C LEU A 270 -34.65 10.98 -3.08
N THR A 271 -33.61 11.20 -2.28
CA THR A 271 -33.00 12.51 -2.09
C THR A 271 -31.50 12.39 -2.35
N ALA A 272 -30.97 13.14 -3.32
CA ALA A 272 -29.53 13.30 -3.48
C ALA A 272 -29.06 14.60 -2.81
N ARG A 273 -27.94 14.50 -2.10
CA ARG A 273 -27.25 15.65 -1.52
C ARG A 273 -25.79 15.61 -1.96
N LYS A 274 -25.28 16.72 -2.48
CA LYS A 274 -23.86 16.86 -2.80
C LYS A 274 -23.04 16.78 -1.51
N CYS A 275 -22.01 15.93 -1.50
CA CYS A 275 -21.06 15.84 -0.38
C CYS A 275 -20.14 17.07 -0.42
N SER A 276 -20.59 18.17 0.20
CA SER A 276 -19.81 19.41 0.32
C SER A 276 -18.67 19.24 1.34
N GLY A 277 -17.48 19.74 1.01
CA GLY A 277 -16.33 19.74 1.91
C GLY A 277 -15.01 19.56 1.18
N ASP A 278 -13.91 19.70 1.93
CA ASP A 278 -12.60 19.25 1.49
C ASP A 278 -12.51 17.71 1.55
N LEU A 279 -11.49 17.14 0.92
CA LEU A 279 -11.26 15.69 0.96
C LEU A 279 -10.72 15.28 2.34
N ASP A 280 -11.17 14.13 2.83
CA ASP A 280 -10.57 13.48 4.01
C ASP A 280 -9.21 12.83 3.68
N VAL A 281 -9.00 12.53 2.39
CA VAL A 281 -7.70 12.11 1.84
C VAL A 281 -6.92 13.33 1.38
N ARG A 282 -5.74 13.55 1.96
CA ARG A 282 -4.80 14.59 1.56
C ARG A 282 -4.12 14.18 0.26
N LEU A 283 -4.30 14.99 -0.78
CA LEU A 283 -3.59 14.83 -2.06
C LEU A 283 -2.44 15.83 -2.15
N GLY A 284 -1.21 15.33 -2.33
CA GLY A 284 -0.01 16.12 -2.56
C GLY A 284 1.28 15.36 -2.20
N PHE A 285 2.36 15.67 -2.91
CA PHE A 285 3.68 15.07 -2.69
C PHE A 285 4.52 15.80 -1.63
N SER A 286 4.05 16.92 -1.08
CA SER A 286 4.68 17.63 0.05
C SER A 286 4.41 16.97 1.41
N LEU A 287 5.30 17.19 2.37
CA LEU A 287 5.08 16.79 3.76
C LEU A 287 3.80 17.42 4.32
N CYS A 288 3.09 16.71 5.20
CA CYS A 288 1.94 17.27 5.90
C CYS A 288 2.35 18.43 6.82
N ARG A 289 1.38 19.22 7.26
CA ARG A 289 1.64 20.41 8.09
C ARG A 289 2.25 20.01 9.43
N GLU A 290 1.79 18.89 9.98
CA GLU A 290 2.24 18.30 11.23
C GLU A 290 3.71 17.89 11.15
N GLU A 291 4.12 17.17 10.10
CA GLU A 291 5.53 16.80 9.88
C GLU A 291 6.41 18.03 9.63
N GLN A 292 5.93 19.05 8.92
CA GLN A 292 6.66 20.31 8.76
C GLN A 292 6.87 21.02 10.10
N ASN A 293 5.85 21.05 10.95
CA ASN A 293 5.95 21.64 12.29
C ASN A 293 6.90 20.82 13.18
N PHE A 294 6.81 19.48 13.13
CA PHE A 294 7.75 18.57 13.77
C PHE A 294 9.19 18.90 13.39
N LEU A 295 9.49 19.01 12.08
CA LEU A 295 10.84 19.31 11.60
C LEU A 295 11.36 20.65 12.15
N ARG A 296 10.53 21.69 12.18
CA ARG A 296 10.92 23.00 12.74
C ARG A 296 11.27 22.90 14.23
N GLN A 297 10.56 22.08 15.00
CA GLN A 297 10.89 21.86 16.41
C GLN A 297 12.12 20.97 16.56
N ARG A 298 12.16 19.84 15.86
CA ARG A 298 13.25 18.86 15.94
C ARG A 298 14.59 19.47 15.53
N LYS A 299 14.62 20.33 14.51
CA LYS A 299 15.83 21.04 14.10
C LYS A 299 16.47 21.88 15.22
N LYS A 300 15.71 22.33 16.22
CA LYS A 300 16.28 23.02 17.39
C LYS A 300 17.09 22.09 18.28
N TYR A 301 16.58 20.87 18.53
CA TYR A 301 17.30 19.82 19.24
C TYR A 301 18.54 19.39 18.46
N VAL A 302 18.39 19.15 17.16
CA VAL A 302 19.49 18.76 16.27
C VAL A 302 20.57 19.84 16.23
N ALA A 303 20.21 21.12 16.12
CA ALA A 303 21.16 22.23 16.13
C ALA A 303 21.95 22.30 17.44
N ALA A 304 21.27 22.17 18.59
CA ALA A 304 21.90 22.20 19.90
C ALA A 304 22.86 21.01 20.10
N ALA A 305 22.44 19.82 19.70
CA ALA A 305 23.26 18.61 19.77
C ALA A 305 24.48 18.71 18.85
N LEU A 306 24.31 19.13 17.59
CA LEU A 306 25.40 19.31 16.64
C LEU A 306 26.40 20.37 17.08
N LYS A 307 25.94 21.48 17.67
CA LYS A 307 26.84 22.49 18.23
C LYS A 307 27.78 21.90 19.28
N LYS A 308 27.23 21.12 20.21
CA LYS A 308 28.00 20.47 21.29
C LYS A 308 28.96 19.41 20.76
N ILE A 309 28.50 18.54 19.87
CA ILE A 309 29.29 17.39 19.38
C ILE A 309 30.39 17.83 18.42
N LEU A 310 30.09 18.80 17.56
CA LEU A 310 31.03 19.29 16.55
C LEU A 310 31.92 20.42 17.08
N ASN A 311 31.69 20.92 18.31
CA ASN A 311 32.35 22.08 18.90
C ASN A 311 32.26 23.32 18.00
N LEU A 312 31.06 23.65 17.53
CA LEU A 312 30.84 24.82 16.66
C LEU A 312 30.89 26.11 17.48
N GLU A 313 31.57 27.13 16.95
CA GLU A 313 31.67 28.45 17.57
C GLU A 313 30.31 29.19 17.56
N GLU A 314 29.59 29.09 16.44
CA GLU A 314 28.30 29.76 16.23
C GLU A 314 27.12 28.78 16.26
N ASP A 315 25.94 29.29 16.61
CA ASP A 315 24.69 28.53 16.50
C ASP A 315 24.32 28.30 15.04
N LEU A 316 23.89 27.07 14.71
CA LEU A 316 23.41 26.73 13.38
C LEU A 316 22.06 27.39 13.11
N LYS A 317 21.93 28.04 11.94
CA LYS A 317 20.63 28.51 11.45
C LYS A 317 19.79 27.34 10.96
N GLU A 318 18.46 27.48 10.95
CA GLU A 318 17.52 26.39 10.61
C GLU A 318 17.80 25.70 9.25
N HIS A 319 18.27 26.44 8.25
CA HIS A 319 18.62 25.90 6.94
C HIS A 319 20.02 25.24 6.89
N GLU A 320 20.87 25.52 7.88
CA GLU A 320 22.20 24.93 8.02
C GLU A 320 22.14 23.59 8.78
N VAL A 321 21.03 23.31 9.48
CA VAL A 321 20.82 22.07 10.23
C VAL A 321 20.54 20.92 9.25
N PRO A 322 21.42 19.91 9.15
CA PRO A 322 21.19 18.76 8.29
C PRO A 322 20.08 17.86 8.85
N VAL A 323 19.37 17.19 7.94
CA VAL A 323 18.40 16.15 8.30
C VAL A 323 19.14 14.81 8.34
N VAL A 324 19.19 14.21 9.54
CA VAL A 324 19.82 12.90 9.76
C VAL A 324 18.74 11.85 9.98
N ALA A 325 18.83 10.72 9.30
CA ALA A 325 17.89 9.61 9.44
C ALA A 325 18.59 8.32 9.85
N ILE A 326 17.85 7.46 10.55
CA ILE A 326 18.20 6.05 10.73
C ILE A 326 17.31 5.24 9.78
N THR A 327 17.91 4.34 9.02
CA THR A 327 17.20 3.25 8.35
C THR A 327 17.66 1.94 8.95
N THR A 328 16.75 0.97 8.99
CA THR A 328 17.02 -0.35 9.54
C THR A 328 16.66 -1.43 8.54
N THR A 329 17.03 -2.66 8.85
CA THR A 329 16.52 -3.85 8.17
C THR A 329 15.82 -4.77 9.15
N GLY A 330 14.93 -5.61 8.65
CA GLY A 330 14.13 -6.55 9.43
C GLY A 330 14.91 -7.80 9.83
N GLY A 331 14.48 -8.44 10.92
CA GLY A 331 15.14 -9.64 11.43
C GLY A 331 14.54 -10.22 12.70
N GLY A 332 13.22 -10.07 12.91
CA GLY A 332 12.51 -10.58 14.09
C GLY A 332 13.14 -10.09 15.40
N THR A 333 13.24 -10.99 16.38
CA THR A 333 13.81 -10.71 17.71
C THR A 333 15.26 -10.22 17.64
N ARG A 334 16.05 -10.72 16.70
CA ARG A 334 17.44 -10.25 16.49
C ARG A 334 17.46 -8.77 16.15
N SER A 335 16.62 -8.32 15.21
CA SER A 335 16.53 -6.90 14.85
C SER A 335 15.98 -6.04 15.99
N LEU A 336 15.02 -6.57 16.78
CA LEU A 336 14.52 -5.89 17.98
C LEU A 336 15.66 -5.62 18.97
N THR A 337 16.42 -6.65 19.33
CA THR A 337 17.50 -6.58 20.31
C THR A 337 18.68 -5.75 19.80
N ALA A 338 19.08 -5.95 18.54
CA ALA A 338 20.19 -5.24 17.91
C ALA A 338 19.94 -3.73 17.81
N MET A 339 18.69 -3.32 17.53
CA MET A 339 18.29 -1.92 17.47
C MET A 339 18.44 -1.22 18.82
N TYR A 340 18.03 -1.85 19.92
CA TYR A 340 18.23 -1.31 21.26
C TYR A 340 19.70 -0.99 21.57
N GLY A 341 20.62 -1.93 21.28
CA GLY A 341 22.05 -1.68 21.48
C GLY A 341 22.59 -0.57 20.58
N SER A 342 22.15 -0.51 19.33
CA SER A 342 22.59 0.56 18.41
C SER A 342 22.12 1.95 18.88
N LEU A 343 20.86 2.07 19.33
CA LEU A 343 20.32 3.31 19.89
C LEU A 343 21.00 3.69 21.20
N LEU A 344 21.35 2.71 22.04
CA LEU A 344 22.12 2.92 23.26
C LEU A 344 23.51 3.52 22.94
N GLY A 345 24.20 2.99 21.94
CA GLY A 345 25.47 3.53 21.47
C GLY A 345 25.34 4.98 21.01
N LEU A 346 24.30 5.29 20.23
CA LEU A 346 24.02 6.68 19.81
C LEU A 346 23.69 7.60 21.00
N GLN A 347 22.97 7.11 22.00
CA GLN A 347 22.67 7.89 23.21
C GLN A 347 23.94 8.18 24.03
N LYS A 348 24.82 7.19 24.21
CA LYS A 348 26.10 7.36 24.91
C LYS A 348 27.03 8.36 24.22
N LEU A 349 26.97 8.45 22.89
CA LEU A 349 27.69 9.45 22.09
C LEU A 349 26.99 10.81 22.05
N ASN A 350 25.83 10.98 22.70
CA ASN A 350 24.95 12.15 22.60
C ASN A 350 24.47 12.45 21.16
N LEU A 351 24.50 11.46 20.27
CA LEU A 351 24.13 11.59 18.85
C LEU A 351 22.63 11.37 18.59
N LEU A 352 21.89 10.81 19.54
CA LEU A 352 20.47 10.50 19.36
C LEU A 352 19.63 11.77 19.10
N ASP A 353 19.99 12.89 19.71
CA ASP A 353 19.35 14.20 19.48
C ASP A 353 19.67 14.80 18.10
N CYS A 354 20.71 14.30 17.40
CA CYS A 354 20.99 14.70 16.02
C CYS A 354 20.06 14.02 15.01
N ILE A 355 19.36 12.95 15.39
CA ILE A 355 18.51 12.17 14.48
C ILE A 355 17.15 12.84 14.31
N SER A 356 16.71 13.07 13.07
CA SER A 356 15.39 13.62 12.74
C SER A 356 14.35 12.52 12.47
N TYR A 357 14.75 11.43 11.83
CA TYR A 357 13.85 10.34 11.43
C TYR A 357 14.40 8.97 11.81
N ILE A 358 13.52 8.04 12.16
CA ILE A 358 13.83 6.61 12.31
C ILE A 358 12.85 5.81 11.45
N GLY A 359 13.35 5.21 10.38
CA GLY A 359 12.61 4.29 9.53
C GLY A 359 12.75 2.84 10.02
N GLY A 360 11.64 2.14 10.21
CA GLY A 360 11.60 0.74 10.64
C GLY A 360 10.70 -0.15 9.79
N LEU A 361 11.05 -1.44 9.79
CA LEU A 361 10.29 -2.54 9.20
C LEU A 361 10.41 -3.80 10.04
N SER A 362 9.47 -4.73 9.85
CA SER A 362 9.50 -6.06 10.46
C SER A 362 9.80 -5.98 11.97
N GLY A 363 10.72 -6.80 12.49
CA GLY A 363 11.07 -6.82 13.92
C GLY A 363 11.58 -5.50 14.52
N THR A 364 12.08 -4.53 13.72
CA THR A 364 12.47 -3.21 14.26
C THR A 364 11.26 -2.34 14.61
N THR A 365 10.10 -2.63 14.00
CA THR A 365 8.85 -1.96 14.38
C THR A 365 8.41 -2.30 15.80
N TRP A 366 8.84 -3.46 16.33
CA TRP A 366 8.58 -3.88 17.70
C TRP A 366 9.32 -2.99 18.71
N THR A 367 10.61 -2.75 18.47
CA THR A 367 11.43 -1.81 19.26
C THR A 367 10.85 -0.40 19.22
N MET A 368 10.51 0.08 18.02
CA MET A 368 9.94 1.42 17.85
C MET A 368 8.58 1.54 18.52
N ALA A 369 7.66 0.59 18.35
CA ALA A 369 6.35 0.67 18.99
C ALA A 369 6.49 0.78 20.52
N ASN A 370 7.33 -0.06 21.14
CA ASN A 370 7.58 -0.05 22.58
C ASN A 370 8.21 1.26 23.05
N LEU A 371 9.28 1.74 22.39
CA LEU A 371 9.93 3.00 22.77
C LEU A 371 8.99 4.20 22.70
N TYR A 372 8.14 4.26 21.67
CA TYR A 372 7.26 5.41 21.44
C TYR A 372 5.97 5.38 22.28
N GLU A 373 5.76 4.38 23.14
CA GLU A 373 4.79 4.45 24.24
C GLU A 373 5.17 5.53 25.26
N ASP A 374 6.47 5.81 25.39
CA ASP A 374 6.99 6.85 26.27
C ASP A 374 7.29 8.14 25.50
N ALA A 375 6.55 9.20 25.81
CA ALA A 375 6.69 10.50 25.18
C ALA A 375 8.10 11.12 25.26
N ASN A 376 8.96 10.66 26.16
CA ASN A 376 10.32 11.19 26.36
C ASN A 376 11.42 10.12 26.30
N TRP A 377 11.16 8.99 25.61
CA TRP A 377 12.06 7.83 25.64
C TRP A 377 13.53 8.16 25.31
N SER A 378 13.80 9.02 24.32
CA SER A 378 15.19 9.35 23.92
C SER A 378 15.94 10.19 24.94
N GLN A 379 15.19 10.86 25.83
CA GLN A 379 15.69 11.76 26.88
C GLN A 379 15.89 11.02 28.22
N LYS A 380 15.47 9.76 28.32
CA LYS A 380 15.67 8.88 29.48
C LYS A 380 16.79 7.88 29.21
N TYR A 381 17.33 7.26 30.26
CA TYR A 381 18.31 6.18 30.12
C TYR A 381 17.68 4.99 29.39
N LEU A 382 18.19 4.67 28.19
CA LEU A 382 17.68 3.57 27.38
C LEU A 382 17.84 2.21 28.08
N GLU A 383 18.77 2.09 29.02
CA GLU A 383 18.99 0.88 29.80
C GLU A 383 17.73 0.37 30.51
N ASP A 384 16.83 1.26 30.96
CA ASP A 384 15.57 0.87 31.59
C ASP A 384 14.64 0.18 30.58
N ALA A 385 14.52 0.73 29.37
CA ALA A 385 13.75 0.13 28.28
C ALA A 385 14.38 -1.20 27.82
N ILE A 386 15.72 -1.26 27.76
CA ILE A 386 16.47 -2.49 27.43
C ILE A 386 16.22 -3.57 28.47
N LYS A 387 16.15 -3.22 29.75
CA LYS A 387 15.87 -4.17 30.82
C LYS A 387 14.48 -4.76 30.71
N GLU A 388 13.47 -3.97 30.37
CA GLU A 388 12.13 -4.50 30.12
C GLU A 388 12.11 -5.36 28.86
N ALA A 389 12.73 -4.91 27.76
CA ALA A 389 12.85 -5.71 26.54
C ALA A 389 13.56 -7.04 26.80
N ARG A 390 14.61 -7.06 27.63
CA ARG A 390 15.32 -8.27 28.06
C ARG A 390 14.37 -9.24 28.75
N LYS A 391 13.61 -8.78 29.73
CA LYS A 391 12.61 -9.58 30.45
C LYS A 391 11.59 -10.17 29.48
N GLN A 392 11.12 -9.38 28.51
CA GLN A 392 10.13 -9.83 27.54
C GLN A 392 10.72 -10.86 26.58
N VAL A 393 11.91 -10.63 26.02
CA VAL A 393 12.56 -11.54 25.06
C VAL A 393 12.97 -12.87 25.69
N THR A 394 13.36 -12.89 26.96
CA THR A 394 13.82 -14.12 27.64
C THR A 394 12.68 -14.94 28.25
N LYS A 395 11.46 -14.36 28.34
CA LYS A 395 10.28 -15.09 28.82
C LYS A 395 9.93 -16.24 27.87
N SER A 396 9.48 -17.37 28.43
CA SER A 396 8.99 -18.49 27.63
C SER A 396 7.75 -18.09 26.83
N LYS A 397 7.77 -18.28 25.50
CA LYS A 397 6.61 -17.98 24.63
C LYS A 397 5.55 -19.08 24.63
N ILE A 398 5.78 -20.23 25.28
CA ILE A 398 4.80 -21.33 25.33
C ILE A 398 3.47 -20.85 25.95
N CYS A 399 3.54 -19.94 26.93
CA CYS A 399 2.35 -19.38 27.57
C CYS A 399 1.45 -18.59 26.60
N CYS A 400 1.99 -18.02 25.53
CA CYS A 400 1.21 -17.32 24.49
C CYS A 400 0.25 -18.26 23.75
N PHE A 401 0.48 -19.58 23.82
CA PHE A 401 -0.37 -20.61 23.22
C PHE A 401 -1.22 -21.36 24.26
N SER A 402 -1.32 -20.83 25.49
CA SER A 402 -2.24 -21.35 26.50
C SER A 402 -3.71 -21.16 26.10
N LEU A 403 -4.60 -22.01 26.61
CA LEU A 403 -6.05 -21.94 26.31
C LEU A 403 -6.66 -20.56 26.65
N ASP A 404 -6.18 -19.90 27.71
CA ASP A 404 -6.63 -18.57 28.10
C ASP A 404 -6.21 -17.50 27.07
N CYS A 405 -4.96 -17.57 26.57
CA CYS A 405 -4.48 -16.69 25.50
C CYS A 405 -5.23 -16.93 24.20
N LEU A 406 -5.46 -18.19 23.82
CA LEU A 406 -6.23 -18.52 22.61
C LEU A 406 -7.67 -18.02 22.68
N LYS A 407 -8.30 -18.14 23.85
CA LYS A 407 -9.64 -17.59 24.11
C LYS A 407 -9.64 -16.07 24.02
N TYR A 408 -8.61 -15.41 24.56
CA TYR A 408 -8.42 -13.97 24.41
C TYR A 408 -8.34 -13.58 22.92
N TYR A 409 -7.49 -14.24 22.12
CA TYR A 409 -7.33 -13.94 20.70
C TYR A 409 -8.63 -14.10 19.92
N TYR A 410 -9.34 -15.19 20.16
CA TYR A 410 -10.63 -15.42 19.51
C TYR A 410 -11.63 -14.31 19.84
N ASN A 411 -11.74 -13.92 21.11
CA ASN A 411 -12.67 -12.87 21.53
C ASN A 411 -12.32 -11.50 20.94
N ASP A 412 -11.04 -11.11 20.95
CA ASP A 412 -10.58 -9.83 20.42
C ASP A 412 -10.79 -9.75 18.90
N LEU A 413 -10.50 -10.83 18.17
CA LEU A 413 -10.77 -10.90 16.72
C LEU A 413 -12.27 -10.88 16.40
N MET A 414 -13.11 -11.49 17.25
CA MET A 414 -14.56 -11.41 17.12
C MET A 414 -15.09 -9.99 17.36
N GLU A 415 -14.53 -9.28 18.34
CA GLU A 415 -14.83 -7.87 18.61
C GLU A 415 -14.41 -6.99 17.43
N ARG A 416 -13.19 -7.15 16.91
CA ARG A 416 -12.69 -6.49 15.71
C ARG A 416 -13.59 -6.72 14.48
N THR A 417 -14.11 -7.94 14.31
CA THR A 417 -15.05 -8.26 13.24
C THR A 417 -16.39 -7.54 13.44
N LYS A 418 -16.89 -7.45 14.68
CA LYS A 418 -18.12 -6.69 15.01
C LYS A 418 -17.96 -5.19 14.79
N GLU A 419 -16.77 -4.64 15.00
CA GLU A 419 -16.43 -3.26 14.67
C GLU A 419 -16.40 -3.00 13.14
N GLY A 420 -16.41 -4.06 12.33
CA GLY A 420 -16.48 -3.99 10.87
C GLY A 420 -15.13 -4.06 10.17
N HIS A 421 -14.06 -4.45 10.88
CA HIS A 421 -12.77 -4.74 10.28
C HIS A 421 -12.72 -6.16 9.72
N ASN A 422 -12.03 -6.32 8.59
CA ASN A 422 -11.65 -7.63 8.11
C ASN A 422 -10.61 -8.25 9.05
N THR A 423 -10.70 -9.56 9.29
CA THR A 423 -9.72 -10.30 10.09
C THR A 423 -9.05 -11.38 9.27
N SER A 424 -7.76 -11.55 9.49
CA SER A 424 -6.86 -12.45 8.78
C SER A 424 -5.97 -13.21 9.76
N PHE A 425 -5.14 -14.13 9.25
CA PHE A 425 -4.13 -14.79 10.06
C PHE A 425 -3.06 -13.80 10.57
N ILE A 426 -2.76 -12.74 9.81
CA ILE A 426 -1.84 -11.68 10.23
C ILE A 426 -2.39 -10.92 11.45
N ASP A 427 -3.72 -10.74 11.55
CA ASP A 427 -4.32 -10.13 12.74
C ASP A 427 -4.13 -11.00 13.99
N LEU A 428 -4.27 -12.32 13.85
CA LEU A 428 -3.95 -13.27 14.93
C LEU A 428 -2.46 -13.17 15.33
N TRP A 429 -1.57 -13.10 14.34
CA TRP A 429 -0.13 -12.92 14.59
C TRP A 429 0.16 -11.62 15.36
N GLY A 430 -0.55 -10.52 15.08
CA GLY A 430 -0.45 -9.29 15.86
C GLY A 430 -0.76 -9.47 17.35
N LEU A 431 -1.80 -10.25 17.69
CA LEU A 431 -2.16 -10.56 19.09
C LEU A 431 -1.15 -11.50 19.77
N VAL A 432 -0.55 -12.41 18.99
CA VAL A 432 0.55 -13.25 19.46
C VAL A 432 1.77 -12.39 19.78
N ILE A 433 2.15 -11.45 18.90
CA ILE A 433 3.24 -10.48 19.15
C ILE A 433 2.96 -9.67 20.43
N GLU A 434 1.75 -9.13 20.58
CA GLU A 434 1.34 -8.41 21.79
C GLU A 434 1.57 -9.25 23.04
N SER A 435 1.16 -10.53 23.02
CA SER A 435 1.39 -11.43 24.15
C SER A 435 2.87 -11.79 24.35
N MET A 436 3.66 -11.79 23.28
CA MET A 436 5.10 -12.05 23.34
C MET A 436 5.88 -10.87 23.91
N LEU A 437 5.44 -9.64 23.67
CA LEU A 437 6.16 -8.40 24.00
C LEU A 437 5.59 -7.67 25.21
N HIS A 438 4.34 -7.93 25.57
CA HIS A 438 3.66 -7.29 26.70
C HIS A 438 3.04 -8.36 27.62
N ASP A 439 2.91 -8.01 28.90
CA ASP A 439 2.29 -8.89 29.91
C ASP A 439 0.77 -8.66 30.03
N LYS A 440 0.26 -7.60 29.39
CA LYS A 440 -1.15 -7.18 29.38
C LYS A 440 -1.52 -6.73 27.98
N LYS A 441 -2.83 -6.65 27.73
CA LYS A 441 -3.37 -6.05 26.51
C LYS A 441 -2.80 -4.64 26.32
N ASP A 442 -2.27 -4.38 25.14
CA ASP A 442 -1.77 -3.10 24.70
C ASP A 442 -2.87 -2.35 23.95
N GLU A 443 -3.30 -1.22 24.49
CA GLU A 443 -4.36 -0.38 23.92
C GLU A 443 -3.81 0.77 23.07
N HIS A 444 -2.48 0.89 22.95
CA HIS A 444 -1.87 1.97 22.20
C HIS A 444 -2.13 1.87 20.70
N ARG A 445 -2.14 3.03 20.07
CA ARG A 445 -2.37 3.21 18.63
C ARG A 445 -1.26 4.02 18.00
N LEU A 446 -1.20 4.01 16.68
CA LEU A 446 -0.20 4.79 15.95
C LEU A 446 -0.36 6.30 16.20
N SER A 447 -1.60 6.80 16.27
CA SER A 447 -1.85 8.23 16.54
C SER A 447 -1.44 8.67 17.95
N ASP A 448 -1.40 7.76 18.93
CA ASP A 448 -0.97 8.06 20.30
C ASP A 448 0.51 8.46 20.37
N GLN A 449 1.34 7.95 19.44
CA GLN A 449 2.75 8.28 19.34
C GLN A 449 3.03 9.76 19.00
N ARG A 450 2.01 10.54 18.60
CA ARG A 450 2.13 12.01 18.44
C ARG A 450 2.64 12.67 19.71
N GLN A 451 2.24 12.15 20.86
CA GLN A 451 2.70 12.63 22.18
C GLN A 451 4.23 12.58 22.30
N ALA A 452 4.89 11.64 21.64
CA ALA A 452 6.33 11.48 21.62
C ALA A 452 7.06 12.36 20.61
N VAL A 453 6.36 13.02 19.68
CA VAL A 453 7.02 13.75 18.57
C VAL A 453 6.55 15.19 18.41
N ASP A 454 5.39 15.59 18.91
CA ASP A 454 4.83 16.93 18.66
C ASP A 454 5.71 18.09 19.15
N ASN A 455 6.57 17.87 20.14
CA ASN A 455 7.53 18.86 20.62
C ASN A 455 8.93 18.71 19.98
N GLY A 456 9.13 17.76 19.06
CA GLY A 456 10.43 17.44 18.46
C GLY A 456 11.41 16.77 19.41
N GLN A 457 10.94 16.25 20.54
CA GLN A 457 11.79 15.69 21.60
C GLN A 457 12.36 14.31 21.25
N ASN A 458 11.68 13.54 20.39
CA ASN A 458 12.20 12.32 19.79
C ASN A 458 12.27 12.46 18.26
N PRO A 459 13.06 11.62 17.56
CA PRO A 459 12.95 11.49 16.10
C PRO A 459 11.52 11.09 15.67
N LEU A 460 11.12 11.36 14.43
CA LEU A 460 9.83 10.89 13.93
C LEU A 460 9.94 9.40 13.53
N PRO A 461 9.07 8.51 14.05
CA PRO A 461 9.04 7.12 13.65
C PRO A 461 8.30 6.99 12.32
N ILE A 462 8.90 6.25 11.40
CA ILE A 462 8.32 5.93 10.09
C ILE A 462 8.31 4.42 9.95
N TYR A 463 7.14 3.83 9.80
CA TYR A 463 6.98 2.40 9.55
C TYR A 463 6.61 2.16 8.09
N VAL A 464 7.01 1.02 7.54
CA VAL A 464 6.89 0.73 6.10
C VAL A 464 6.22 -0.61 5.86
N ALA A 465 5.34 -0.67 4.86
CA ALA A 465 4.75 -1.91 4.34
C ALA A 465 4.71 -1.90 2.81
N ILE A 466 4.49 -3.07 2.22
CA ILE A 466 4.21 -3.22 0.78
C ILE A 466 2.76 -3.62 0.58
N ASN A 467 2.06 -2.92 -0.33
CA ASN A 467 0.80 -3.37 -0.88
C ASN A 467 1.04 -4.36 -2.02
N LEU A 468 0.50 -5.56 -1.88
CA LEU A 468 0.43 -6.57 -2.93
C LEU A 468 -1.02 -6.72 -3.41
N LYS A 469 -1.22 -7.41 -4.54
CA LYS A 469 -2.54 -7.72 -5.05
C LYS A 469 -2.62 -9.20 -5.38
N SER A 470 -3.63 -9.89 -4.88
CA SER A 470 -3.79 -11.35 -5.03
C SER A 470 -3.82 -11.81 -6.49
N ASN A 471 -4.29 -10.96 -7.40
CA ASN A 471 -4.41 -11.28 -8.82
C ASN A 471 -3.09 -11.08 -9.60
N TYR A 472 -2.05 -10.56 -8.95
CA TYR A 472 -0.76 -10.25 -9.56
C TYR A 472 0.38 -10.87 -8.74
N SER A 473 1.47 -11.26 -9.39
CA SER A 473 2.68 -11.61 -8.65
C SER A 473 3.27 -10.36 -7.98
N ALA A 474 4.05 -10.53 -6.91
CA ALA A 474 4.77 -9.42 -6.28
C ALA A 474 5.78 -8.74 -7.24
N GLN A 475 6.19 -9.45 -8.30
CA GLN A 475 6.98 -8.88 -9.39
C GLN A 475 6.16 -7.96 -10.30
N ALA A 476 4.89 -8.30 -10.53
CA ALA A 476 3.98 -7.59 -11.42
C ALA A 476 3.26 -6.40 -10.78
N PHE A 477 3.06 -6.41 -9.45
CA PHE A 477 2.46 -5.29 -8.72
C PHE A 477 3.01 -5.17 -7.30
N ARG A 478 3.45 -3.96 -6.94
CA ARG A 478 3.84 -3.59 -5.57
C ARG A 478 3.81 -2.08 -5.38
N GLU A 479 3.48 -1.65 -4.17
CA GLU A 479 3.44 -0.22 -3.81
C GLU A 479 3.91 0.00 -2.38
N TRP A 480 4.77 0.99 -2.18
CA TRP A 480 5.24 1.38 -0.85
C TRP A 480 4.16 2.16 -0.09
N LEU A 481 3.84 1.68 1.12
CA LEU A 481 3.05 2.42 2.10
C LEU A 481 3.93 2.88 3.25
N GLU A 482 3.72 4.14 3.62
CA GLU A 482 4.32 4.79 4.76
C GLU A 482 3.29 4.94 5.89
N PHE A 483 3.74 4.73 7.13
CA PHE A 483 2.97 4.97 8.34
C PHE A 483 3.76 5.88 9.27
N THR A 484 3.16 6.98 9.67
CA THR A 484 3.69 7.89 10.70
C THR A 484 2.59 8.16 11.73
N PRO A 485 2.91 8.70 12.91
CA PRO A 485 1.90 9.15 13.86
C PRO A 485 0.93 10.18 13.27
N TYR A 486 1.33 10.91 12.22
CA TYR A 486 0.52 11.94 11.57
C TYR A 486 -0.36 11.39 10.45
N GLU A 487 0.26 10.75 9.46
CA GLU A 487 -0.42 10.26 8.26
C GLU A 487 0.05 8.86 7.85
N VAL A 488 -0.85 8.14 7.18
CA VAL A 488 -0.59 6.90 6.44
C VAL A 488 -0.78 7.19 4.97
N GLY A 489 0.17 6.84 4.12
CA GLY A 489 0.17 7.28 2.73
C GLY A 489 0.78 6.31 1.73
N LEU A 490 0.27 6.40 0.49
CA LEU A 490 0.82 5.75 -0.68
C LEU A 490 1.77 6.72 -1.39
N LEU A 491 3.07 6.41 -1.38
CA LEU A 491 4.11 7.30 -1.92
C LEU A 491 3.87 7.61 -3.41
N LYS A 492 3.53 6.58 -4.20
CA LYS A 492 3.31 6.66 -5.65
C LYS A 492 2.25 7.68 -6.04
N TYR A 493 1.15 7.75 -5.31
CA TYR A 493 0.02 8.61 -5.67
C TYR A 493 0.05 9.97 -5.00
N GLY A 494 0.94 10.18 -4.03
CA GLY A 494 0.93 11.37 -3.17
C GLY A 494 -0.41 11.50 -2.45
N ALA A 495 -0.94 10.39 -1.92
CA ALA A 495 -2.24 10.32 -1.26
C ALA A 495 -2.06 9.77 0.15
N SER A 496 -2.53 10.54 1.14
CA SER A 496 -2.38 10.19 2.55
C SER A 496 -3.66 10.46 3.33
N ILE A 497 -3.88 9.70 4.39
CA ILE A 497 -4.96 9.89 5.38
C ILE A 497 -4.35 10.09 6.76
N ARG A 498 -5.11 10.68 7.69
CA ARG A 498 -4.71 10.72 9.09
C ARG A 498 -4.55 9.29 9.64
N ALA A 499 -3.56 9.07 10.51
CA ALA A 499 -3.23 7.74 11.05
C ALA A 499 -4.45 7.04 11.69
N GLU A 500 -5.24 7.78 12.47
CA GLU A 500 -6.45 7.29 13.14
C GLU A 500 -7.61 6.94 12.20
N HIS A 501 -7.50 7.30 10.93
CA HIS A 501 -8.50 6.96 9.91
C HIS A 501 -8.12 5.70 9.13
N PHE A 502 -6.92 5.14 9.34
CA PHE A 502 -6.50 3.92 8.68
C PHE A 502 -7.40 2.74 9.03
N GLY A 503 -7.91 2.06 8.00
CA GLY A 503 -8.93 1.01 8.11
C GLY A 503 -10.37 1.51 7.92
N SER A 504 -10.63 2.82 7.93
CA SER A 504 -11.94 3.39 7.57
C SER A 504 -12.20 3.28 6.06
N GLN A 505 -13.47 3.32 5.65
CA GLN A 505 -13.85 3.24 4.23
C GLN A 505 -13.92 4.62 3.59
N PHE A 506 -13.39 4.72 2.37
CA PHE A 506 -13.37 5.95 1.60
C PHE A 506 -13.91 5.71 0.19
N PHE A 507 -14.42 6.78 -0.41
CA PHE A 507 -14.79 6.82 -1.81
C PHE A 507 -14.50 8.21 -2.36
N MET A 508 -13.78 8.32 -3.48
CA MET A 508 -13.48 9.62 -4.09
C MET A 508 -12.81 10.62 -3.12
N GLY A 509 -11.96 10.11 -2.22
CA GLY A 509 -11.24 10.90 -1.23
C GLY A 509 -12.05 11.37 -0.04
N ARG A 510 -13.31 10.93 0.09
CA ARG A 510 -14.19 11.25 1.23
C ARG A 510 -14.46 10.00 2.05
N MET A 511 -14.47 10.16 3.37
CA MET A 511 -14.76 9.08 4.30
C MET A 511 -16.25 8.77 4.27
N VAL A 512 -16.61 7.55 3.86
CA VAL A 512 -18.01 7.09 3.79
C VAL A 512 -18.41 6.34 5.05
N LYS A 513 -17.45 5.66 5.70
CA LYS A 513 -17.66 4.98 6.97
C LYS A 513 -16.41 5.08 7.83
N LYS A 514 -16.53 5.77 8.96
CA LYS A 514 -15.48 5.82 9.99
C LYS A 514 -15.49 4.52 10.80
N LEU A 515 -14.34 3.88 10.93
CA LEU A 515 -14.11 2.77 11.85
C LEU A 515 -13.23 3.22 13.03
N SER A 516 -13.15 2.39 14.07
CA SER A 516 -12.19 2.55 15.17
C SER A 516 -10.76 2.52 14.64
N GLU A 517 -9.87 3.31 15.26
CA GLU A 517 -8.45 3.22 14.96
C GLU A 517 -7.91 1.85 15.38
N THR A 518 -7.15 1.23 14.49
CA THR A 518 -6.56 -0.09 14.73
C THR A 518 -5.44 0.01 15.78
N ARG A 519 -5.47 -0.89 16.78
CA ARG A 519 -4.41 -1.02 17.80
C ARG A 519 -3.06 -1.34 17.15
N ILE A 520 -1.99 -0.86 17.75
CA ILE A 520 -0.65 -0.95 17.16
C ILE A 520 -0.17 -2.40 16.99
N CYS A 521 -0.64 -3.34 17.82
CA CYS A 521 -0.31 -4.77 17.71
C CYS A 521 -0.74 -5.38 16.37
N TYR A 522 -1.90 -5.01 15.83
CA TYR A 522 -2.34 -5.43 14.50
C TYR A 522 -1.44 -4.85 13.40
N MET A 523 -0.95 -3.61 13.58
CA MET A 523 0.03 -3.01 12.66
C MET A 523 1.40 -3.69 12.76
N GLN A 524 1.87 -4.04 13.96
CA GLN A 524 3.09 -4.84 14.14
C GLN A 524 2.97 -6.22 13.47
N GLY A 525 1.80 -6.86 13.57
CA GLY A 525 1.49 -8.10 12.85
C GLY A 525 1.64 -7.94 11.34
N MET A 526 1.08 -6.86 10.77
CA MET A 526 1.20 -6.51 9.36
C MET A 526 2.65 -6.19 8.95
N TRP A 527 3.34 -5.32 9.68
CA TRP A 527 4.72 -4.92 9.36
C TRP A 527 5.72 -6.06 9.49
N SER A 528 5.39 -7.11 10.25
CA SER A 528 6.22 -8.30 10.47
C SER A 528 5.56 -9.60 9.99
N SER A 529 4.68 -9.50 8.98
CA SER A 529 3.88 -10.64 8.50
C SER A 529 4.70 -11.78 7.90
N ILE A 530 5.98 -11.57 7.58
CA ILE A 530 6.84 -12.65 7.07
C ILE A 530 6.94 -13.83 8.06
N PHE A 531 6.79 -13.55 9.35
CA PHE A 531 6.78 -14.56 10.41
C PHE A 531 5.45 -15.28 10.57
N SER A 532 4.36 -14.75 10.01
CA SER A 532 3.05 -15.41 10.12
C SER A 532 3.04 -16.76 9.37
N ILE A 533 3.86 -16.89 8.32
CA ILE A 533 4.05 -18.15 7.59
C ILE A 533 4.73 -19.22 8.48
N ASP A 534 5.74 -18.81 9.25
CA ASP A 534 6.44 -19.71 10.19
C ASP A 534 5.54 -20.12 11.38
N VAL A 535 4.64 -19.25 11.85
CA VAL A 535 3.67 -19.60 12.91
C VAL A 535 2.63 -20.60 12.41
N MET A 536 2.17 -20.49 11.16
CA MET A 536 1.34 -21.54 10.55
C MET A 536 2.07 -22.89 10.51
N TYR A 537 3.37 -22.87 10.27
CA TYR A 537 4.19 -24.08 10.30
C TYR A 537 4.30 -24.67 11.73
N VAL A 538 4.55 -23.85 12.75
CA VAL A 538 4.63 -24.28 14.16
C VAL A 538 3.27 -24.76 14.69
N TRP A 539 2.18 -24.09 14.34
CA TRP A 539 0.83 -24.47 14.75
C TRP A 539 0.41 -25.82 14.15
N ASN A 540 0.80 -26.08 12.90
CA ASN A 540 0.55 -27.37 12.26
C ASN A 540 1.48 -28.48 12.77
N LEU A 541 2.68 -28.17 13.27
CA LEU A 541 3.54 -29.15 13.97
C LEU A 541 2.97 -29.59 15.32
N ALA A 542 2.12 -28.78 15.96
CA ALA A 542 1.43 -29.16 17.20
C ALA A 542 0.26 -30.15 16.96
N ALA A 543 -0.05 -30.48 15.70
CA ALA A 543 -1.04 -31.46 15.29
C ALA A 543 -0.45 -32.39 14.19
N ASP A 544 0.13 -33.54 14.57
CA ASP A 544 0.81 -34.55 13.72
C ASP A 544 0.19 -34.73 12.29
N SER A 545 0.94 -34.99 11.21
CA SER A 545 2.16 -35.81 11.04
C SER A 545 3.08 -35.29 9.92
N GLU A 546 4.38 -35.60 10.05
CA GLU A 546 5.52 -35.12 9.24
C GLU A 546 5.48 -35.44 7.73
N ASP A 547 4.54 -36.23 7.22
CA ASP A 547 4.57 -36.71 5.83
C ASP A 547 3.83 -35.78 4.83
N PHE A 548 3.08 -34.79 5.34
CA PHE A 548 2.27 -33.88 4.53
C PHE A 548 3.09 -32.74 3.90
N TRP A 549 4.06 -32.16 4.63
CA TRP A 549 4.78 -30.96 4.21
C TRP A 549 6.00 -31.23 3.33
N CYS A 550 6.67 -32.39 3.47
CA CYS A 550 7.77 -32.79 2.59
C CYS A 550 7.37 -32.86 1.10
N ARG A 551 6.06 -32.96 0.80
CA ARG A 551 5.52 -32.94 -0.57
C ARG A 551 5.10 -31.57 -1.10
N TRP A 552 4.95 -30.54 -0.25
CA TRP A 552 4.22 -29.31 -0.60
C TRP A 552 4.93 -27.98 -0.31
N THR A 553 6.14 -27.97 0.28
CA THR A 553 6.92 -26.72 0.54
C THR A 553 8.26 -26.61 -0.19
N ARG A 554 8.63 -27.59 -1.01
CA ARG A 554 9.69 -27.39 -2.02
C ARG A 554 9.06 -27.21 -3.39
N ASP A 555 9.25 -26.04 -3.98
CA ASP A 555 9.45 -25.97 -5.42
C ASP A 555 10.56 -26.97 -5.76
N ARG A 556 10.25 -28.02 -6.53
CA ARG A 556 11.30 -28.79 -7.19
C ARG A 556 11.84 -27.92 -8.31
N VAL A 557 12.73 -26.99 -7.98
CA VAL A 557 13.77 -26.59 -8.91
C VAL A 557 14.65 -27.84 -9.06
N LYS A 558 14.42 -28.61 -10.13
CA LYS A 558 15.48 -29.46 -10.66
C LYS A 558 16.33 -28.53 -11.50
N ASP A 559 17.54 -28.25 -11.04
CA ASP A 559 18.59 -27.82 -11.94
C ASP A 559 18.73 -28.89 -13.02
N ILE A 560 18.32 -28.56 -14.25
CA ILE A 560 18.82 -29.28 -15.41
C ILE A 560 20.11 -28.54 -15.74
N ALA A 561 21.23 -29.18 -15.44
CA ALA A 561 22.51 -28.73 -15.95
C ALA A 561 22.47 -28.85 -17.47
N GLU A 562 22.48 -27.71 -18.17
CA GLU A 562 22.83 -27.64 -19.58
C GLU A 562 24.10 -26.82 -19.71
N GLU A 563 25.24 -27.47 -19.47
CA GLU A 563 26.43 -27.19 -20.25
C GLU A 563 26.31 -27.90 -21.61
N PRO A 564 26.82 -27.32 -22.71
CA PRO A 564 27.79 -26.23 -22.74
C PRO A 564 27.26 -24.89 -23.28
N PHE A 565 27.91 -23.84 -22.78
CA PHE A 565 27.81 -22.43 -23.14
C PHE A 565 27.83 -22.17 -24.66
N LEU A 566 26.78 -21.52 -25.16
CA LEU A 566 26.79 -20.82 -26.46
C LEU A 566 26.35 -19.37 -26.27
N SER A 567 26.91 -18.49 -27.10
CA SER A 567 26.94 -17.03 -26.97
C SER A 567 25.58 -16.36 -26.77
N VAL A 568 25.53 -15.44 -25.80
CA VAL A 568 24.38 -14.61 -25.41
C VAL A 568 24.02 -13.60 -26.50
N ASN A 569 22.77 -13.65 -26.97
CA ASN A 569 22.14 -12.61 -27.78
C ASN A 569 21.30 -11.69 -26.85
N PRO A 570 21.32 -10.34 -26.93
CA PRO A 570 20.71 -9.45 -25.94
C PRO A 570 19.17 -9.41 -25.92
N TYR A 571 18.49 -10.26 -26.69
CA TYR A 571 17.03 -10.21 -26.90
C TYR A 571 16.31 -11.54 -26.70
N GLU A 572 16.95 -12.54 -26.09
CA GLU A 572 16.28 -13.80 -25.71
C GLU A 572 15.77 -13.75 -24.28
N VAL A 573 14.49 -14.09 -24.11
CA VAL A 573 13.80 -14.21 -22.82
C VAL A 573 14.11 -15.59 -22.25
N ASP A 574 14.56 -15.66 -21.00
CA ASP A 574 14.75 -16.93 -20.30
C ASP A 574 13.47 -17.78 -20.37
N THR A 575 13.61 -19.04 -20.78
CA THR A 575 12.49 -19.97 -20.84
C THR A 575 12.16 -20.45 -19.43
N CYS A 576 11.31 -19.71 -18.73
CA CYS A 576 10.73 -20.14 -17.45
C CYS A 576 9.44 -20.93 -17.70
N LEU A 577 9.42 -22.21 -17.29
CA LEU A 577 8.20 -23.01 -17.23
C LEU A 577 7.38 -22.59 -16.00
N PHE A 578 6.37 -21.75 -16.23
CA PHE A 578 5.43 -21.32 -15.20
C PHE A 578 4.26 -22.31 -15.12
N THR A 579 4.14 -23.04 -14.02
CA THR A 579 2.85 -23.66 -13.63
C THR A 579 2.14 -22.71 -12.66
N PRO A 580 0.95 -22.20 -13.00
CA PRO A 580 0.16 -21.38 -12.08
C PRO A 580 -0.09 -22.14 -10.77
N SER A 581 -0.14 -21.44 -9.64
CA SER A 581 -0.64 -22.01 -8.40
C SER A 581 -2.04 -22.57 -8.64
N SER A 582 -2.26 -23.86 -8.33
CA SER A 582 -3.58 -24.45 -8.48
C SER A 582 -4.57 -23.71 -7.58
N VAL A 583 -5.70 -23.27 -8.15
CA VAL A 583 -6.84 -22.64 -7.47
C VAL A 583 -7.28 -23.41 -6.22
N PHE A 584 -7.06 -24.73 -6.19
CA PHE A 584 -7.33 -25.57 -5.03
C PHE A 584 -6.46 -25.28 -3.80
N SER A 585 -5.26 -24.71 -3.95
CA SER A 585 -4.30 -24.50 -2.84
C SER A 585 -4.56 -23.26 -1.98
N SER A 586 -5.19 -22.22 -2.54
CA SER A 586 -5.70 -21.05 -1.82
C SER A 586 -7.08 -21.36 -1.23
N THR A 587 -7.97 -21.95 -2.03
CA THR A 587 -9.33 -22.28 -1.61
C THR A 587 -9.36 -23.33 -0.48
N LEU A 588 -8.52 -24.37 -0.51
CA LEU A 588 -8.47 -25.36 0.57
C LEU A 588 -7.87 -24.79 1.87
N ARG A 589 -6.99 -23.77 1.77
CA ARG A 589 -6.36 -23.09 2.92
C ARG A 589 -7.34 -22.11 3.59
N ASP A 590 -8.09 -21.35 2.79
CA ASP A 590 -9.18 -20.49 3.25
C ASP A 590 -10.31 -21.32 3.89
N VAL A 591 -10.54 -22.55 3.41
CA VAL A 591 -11.51 -23.50 3.97
C VAL A 591 -11.04 -24.12 5.30
N LEU A 592 -9.73 -24.29 5.53
CA LEU A 592 -9.18 -24.88 6.75
C LEU A 592 -9.06 -23.88 7.91
N THR A 593 -8.85 -22.59 7.65
CA THR A 593 -8.75 -21.53 8.69
C THR A 593 -9.99 -20.62 8.74
N GLY A 594 -10.86 -20.66 7.73
CA GLY A 594 -12.03 -19.79 7.60
C GLY A 594 -11.70 -18.30 7.37
N ARG A 595 -10.42 -17.94 7.11
CA ARG A 595 -9.96 -16.54 7.01
C ARG A 595 -8.84 -16.35 5.97
N PRO A 596 -8.77 -15.19 5.30
CA PRO A 596 -7.68 -14.89 4.36
C PRO A 596 -6.31 -14.89 5.06
N THR A 597 -5.28 -15.28 4.31
CA THR A 597 -3.90 -15.38 4.82
C THR A 597 -3.22 -14.01 4.95
N ILE A 598 -3.62 -13.02 4.14
CA ILE A 598 -3.05 -11.66 4.11
C ILE A 598 -4.01 -10.66 4.75
N ALA A 599 -3.48 -9.66 5.46
CA ALA A 599 -4.24 -8.58 6.07
C ALA A 599 -4.81 -7.66 4.99
N GLN A 600 -6.13 -7.47 5.01
CA GLN A 600 -6.86 -6.65 4.06
C GLN A 600 -7.45 -5.42 4.74
N TYR A 601 -7.17 -4.25 4.18
CA TYR A 601 -7.67 -2.97 4.68
C TYR A 601 -8.40 -2.20 3.59
N PRO A 602 -9.48 -1.47 3.92
CA PRO A 602 -10.17 -0.61 2.97
C PRO A 602 -9.21 0.35 2.29
N ASN A 603 -9.31 0.40 0.97
CA ASN A 603 -8.41 1.22 0.17
C ASN A 603 -8.87 2.68 0.20
N PHE A 604 -8.07 3.55 0.83
CA PHE A 604 -8.42 4.96 0.95
C PHE A 604 -8.34 5.74 -0.38
N ILE A 605 -7.74 5.17 -1.44
CA ILE A 605 -7.79 5.72 -2.80
C ILE A 605 -8.91 5.12 -3.66
N ARG A 606 -9.86 4.38 -3.07
CA ARG A 606 -10.98 3.78 -3.80
C ARG A 606 -11.81 4.80 -4.59
N GLY A 607 -12.17 4.41 -5.80
CA GLY A 607 -12.89 5.20 -6.78
C GLY A 607 -12.02 6.19 -7.56
N PHE A 608 -10.90 6.71 -7.02
CA PHE A 608 -10.12 7.78 -7.64
C PHE A 608 -9.80 7.51 -9.11
N GLN A 609 -9.90 8.55 -9.94
CA GLN A 609 -9.51 8.46 -11.34
C GLN A 609 -8.09 8.99 -11.54
N LEU A 610 -7.41 8.54 -12.59
CA LEU A 610 -6.08 9.06 -12.93
C LEU A 610 -6.22 10.35 -13.75
N HIS A 611 -5.41 11.34 -13.43
CA HIS A 611 -5.27 12.58 -14.18
C HIS A 611 -4.68 12.28 -15.58
N ASN A 612 -5.09 13.04 -16.61
CA ASN A 612 -4.64 12.79 -17.98
C ASN A 612 -3.11 12.84 -18.19
N LYS A 613 -2.43 13.57 -17.30
CA LYS A 613 -0.98 13.79 -17.29
C LYS A 613 -0.27 13.12 -16.11
N TYR A 614 -0.86 12.09 -15.50
CA TYR A 614 -0.28 11.46 -14.31
C TYR A 614 1.14 10.94 -14.53
N LEU A 615 1.47 10.48 -15.75
CA LEU A 615 2.83 10.05 -16.14
C LEU A 615 3.82 11.21 -16.31
N GLU A 616 3.35 12.46 -16.42
CA GLU A 616 4.22 13.65 -16.42
C GLU A 616 4.56 14.11 -14.99
N SER A 617 3.91 13.55 -13.97
CA SER A 617 4.18 13.87 -12.57
C SER A 617 5.50 13.25 -12.14
N GLU A 618 6.45 14.08 -11.70
CA GLU A 618 7.71 13.65 -11.10
C GLU A 618 7.43 12.70 -9.92
N GLY A 619 6.53 13.09 -9.02
CA GLY A 619 6.19 12.29 -7.84
C GLY A 619 5.60 10.92 -8.15
N PHE A 620 4.86 10.76 -9.24
CA PHE A 620 4.38 9.44 -9.66
C PHE A 620 5.48 8.63 -10.34
N SER A 621 6.25 9.29 -11.21
CA SER A 621 7.30 8.66 -12.02
C SER A 621 8.43 8.09 -11.16
N THR A 622 8.81 8.78 -10.07
CA THR A 622 9.81 8.31 -9.10
C THR A 622 9.45 6.98 -8.42
N TRP A 623 8.16 6.64 -8.35
CA TRP A 623 7.68 5.41 -7.69
C TRP A 623 6.94 4.50 -8.68
N LYS A 624 7.17 4.71 -9.98
CA LYS A 624 6.61 3.90 -11.06
C LYS A 624 7.46 2.64 -11.19
N ASP A 625 7.03 1.59 -10.51
CA ASP A 625 7.81 0.38 -10.32
C ASP A 625 7.44 -0.72 -11.33
N THR A 626 6.18 -0.76 -11.78
CA THR A 626 5.64 -1.89 -12.54
C THR A 626 5.05 -1.49 -13.88
N VAL A 627 4.97 -2.45 -14.81
CA VAL A 627 4.34 -2.23 -16.12
C VAL A 627 2.88 -1.81 -15.96
N ILE A 628 2.20 -2.31 -14.91
CA ILE A 628 0.81 -1.97 -14.55
C ILE A 628 0.64 -0.46 -14.33
N ASP A 629 1.68 0.24 -13.88
CA ASP A 629 1.63 1.69 -13.64
C ASP A 629 1.42 2.51 -14.93
N SER A 630 1.67 1.92 -16.09
CA SER A 630 1.38 2.52 -17.40
C SER A 630 -0.07 2.29 -17.88
N PHE A 631 -0.86 1.51 -17.14
CA PHE A 631 -2.23 1.15 -17.50
C PHE A 631 -3.23 1.71 -16.48
N PRO A 632 -3.80 2.92 -16.72
CA PRO A 632 -4.63 3.61 -15.73
C PRO A 632 -5.90 2.83 -15.36
N ASN A 633 -6.50 2.09 -16.30
CA ASN A 633 -7.66 1.24 -16.01
C ASN A 633 -7.32 0.15 -14.98
N LYS A 634 -6.13 -0.45 -15.08
CA LYS A 634 -5.64 -1.44 -14.11
C LYS A 634 -5.35 -0.81 -12.76
N LEU A 635 -4.78 0.40 -12.74
CA LEU A 635 -4.59 1.13 -11.48
C LEU A 635 -5.92 1.43 -10.79
N MET A 636 -6.95 1.84 -11.53
CA MET A 636 -8.30 2.06 -10.96
C MET A 636 -8.93 0.75 -10.46
N GLU A 637 -8.82 -0.36 -11.20
CA GLU A 637 -9.26 -1.69 -10.72
C GLU A 637 -8.54 -2.08 -9.42
N THR A 638 -7.22 -1.83 -9.33
CA THR A 638 -6.46 -2.12 -8.11
C THR A 638 -6.83 -1.16 -6.97
N ALA A 639 -7.24 0.07 -7.26
CA ALA A 639 -7.69 1.03 -6.26
C ALA A 639 -9.07 0.65 -5.68
N ASP A 640 -9.93 0.01 -6.48
CA ASP A 640 -11.25 -0.46 -6.04
C ASP A 640 -11.22 -1.73 -5.17
N SER A 641 -10.10 -2.44 -5.16
CA SER A 641 -9.87 -3.58 -4.26
C SER A 641 -9.15 -3.17 -2.98
N GLU A 642 -9.41 -3.90 -1.90
CA GLU A 642 -8.77 -3.76 -0.60
C GLU A 642 -7.23 -3.77 -0.71
N LEU A 643 -6.57 -3.00 0.15
CA LEU A 643 -5.11 -3.02 0.30
C LEU A 643 -4.71 -4.33 0.96
N SER A 644 -3.83 -5.11 0.30
CA SER A 644 -3.31 -6.36 0.87
C SER A 644 -1.89 -6.10 1.33
N LEU A 645 -1.72 -5.80 2.60
CA LEU A 645 -0.47 -5.26 3.14
C LEU A 645 0.38 -6.34 3.79
N VAL A 646 1.67 -6.32 3.49
CA VAL A 646 2.65 -7.29 3.99
C VAL A 646 3.97 -6.63 4.39
N ASP A 647 4.79 -7.38 5.12
CA ASP A 647 6.17 -7.04 5.45
C ASP A 647 6.98 -6.72 4.18
N THR A 648 7.74 -5.63 4.23
CA THR A 648 8.71 -5.24 3.20
C THR A 648 9.76 -6.33 2.90
N GLY A 649 10.04 -7.24 3.85
CA GLY A 649 10.93 -8.38 3.68
C GLY A 649 10.50 -9.35 2.56
N PHE A 650 9.25 -9.30 2.11
CA PHE A 650 8.79 -10.02 0.90
C PHE A 650 9.33 -9.43 -0.41
N PHE A 651 9.92 -8.22 -0.38
CA PHE A 651 10.50 -7.54 -1.52
C PHE A 651 11.96 -7.16 -1.29
N ILE A 652 12.21 -6.09 -0.53
CA ILE A 652 13.56 -5.63 -0.16
C ILE A 652 13.52 -5.34 1.34
N ASN A 653 14.42 -5.97 2.09
CA ASN A 653 14.48 -5.85 3.54
C ASN A 653 15.05 -4.49 3.98
N THR A 654 14.30 -3.40 3.80
CA THR A 654 14.77 -2.04 4.09
C THR A 654 13.64 -1.01 4.35
N SER A 655 13.96 0.04 5.11
CA SER A 655 13.09 1.19 5.38
C SER A 655 13.47 2.48 4.63
N TYR A 656 14.38 2.42 3.64
CA TYR A 656 14.79 3.61 2.88
C TYR A 656 13.68 4.38 2.15
N PRO A 657 12.71 3.75 1.44
CA PRO A 657 11.88 4.44 0.46
C PRO A 657 11.16 5.69 1.00
N PRO A 658 10.48 5.65 2.16
CA PRO A 658 9.87 6.87 2.67
C PRO A 658 10.90 7.93 3.10
N LEU A 659 12.10 7.55 3.58
CA LEU A 659 13.14 8.51 3.97
C LEU A 659 13.67 9.31 2.76
N LEU A 660 13.71 8.71 1.57
CA LEU A 660 14.16 9.37 0.33
C LEU A 660 13.05 10.08 -0.44
N ARG A 661 11.90 10.33 0.19
CA ARG A 661 10.91 11.26 -0.35
C ARG A 661 11.57 12.63 -0.55
N SER A 662 11.44 13.19 -1.76
CA SER A 662 12.16 14.41 -2.18
C SER A 662 12.07 15.59 -1.20
N LYS A 663 10.95 15.72 -0.48
CA LYS A 663 10.71 16.82 0.47
C LYS A 663 11.27 16.59 1.89
N ARG A 664 11.80 15.40 2.22
CA ARG A 664 12.51 15.16 3.49
C ARG A 664 13.95 15.65 3.47
N GLU A 665 14.55 15.74 2.27
CA GLU A 665 15.91 16.27 2.06
C GLU A 665 16.95 15.67 3.04
N VAL A 666 16.94 14.35 3.23
CA VAL A 666 17.85 13.68 4.15
C VAL A 666 19.28 13.85 3.67
N ASP A 667 20.16 14.35 4.55
CA ASP A 667 21.57 14.63 4.23
C ASP A 667 22.50 13.48 4.67
N VAL A 668 22.16 12.80 5.77
CA VAL A 668 22.93 11.68 6.34
C VAL A 668 22.00 10.55 6.72
N ILE A 669 22.33 9.33 6.33
CA ILE A 669 21.61 8.11 6.71
C ILE A 669 22.54 7.18 7.47
N LEU A 670 22.16 6.82 8.69
CA LEU A 670 22.73 5.69 9.41
C LEU A 670 21.92 4.44 9.06
N HIS A 671 22.48 3.58 8.23
CA HIS A 671 21.91 2.29 7.88
C HIS A 671 22.37 1.25 8.89
N LEU A 672 21.48 0.89 9.81
CA LEU A 672 21.71 -0.15 10.81
C LEU A 672 21.16 -1.48 10.28
N ASN A 673 22.03 -2.31 9.72
CA ASN A 673 21.60 -3.55 9.10
C ASN A 673 21.54 -4.68 10.11
N TYR A 674 20.35 -5.25 10.22
CA TYR A 674 20.04 -6.44 10.99
C TYR A 674 19.47 -7.51 10.06
N SER A 675 20.05 -7.74 8.88
CA SER A 675 19.60 -8.85 8.04
C SER A 675 20.14 -10.19 8.54
N GLY A 676 19.36 -11.25 8.37
CA GLY A 676 19.84 -12.61 8.54
C GLY A 676 20.53 -13.05 7.24
N GLY A 677 21.65 -13.76 7.34
CA GLY A 677 22.42 -14.15 6.16
C GLY A 677 23.28 -12.99 5.62
N SER A 678 23.17 -12.71 4.32
CA SER A 678 24.02 -11.69 3.67
C SER A 678 23.77 -10.30 4.27
N GLN A 679 24.85 -9.68 4.74
CA GLN A 679 24.78 -8.35 5.33
C GLN A 679 24.68 -7.26 4.27
N THR A 680 25.24 -7.45 3.07
CA THR A 680 25.28 -6.41 2.02
C THR A 680 24.11 -6.48 1.05
N LEU A 681 23.47 -7.65 0.91
CA LEU A 681 22.42 -7.87 -0.09
C LEU A 681 21.27 -6.84 -0.05
N PRO A 682 20.69 -6.47 1.11
CA PRO A 682 19.62 -5.46 1.14
C PRO A 682 20.08 -4.09 0.66
N LEU A 683 21.34 -3.72 0.97
CA LEU A 683 21.93 -2.46 0.51
C LEU A 683 22.18 -2.49 -1.01
N ASP A 684 22.70 -3.60 -1.53
CA ASP A 684 22.93 -3.78 -2.97
C ASP A 684 21.58 -3.74 -3.75
N GLN A 685 20.54 -4.41 -3.23
CA GLN A 685 19.21 -4.44 -3.83
C GLN A 685 18.56 -3.06 -3.87
N ILE A 686 18.60 -2.32 -2.76
CA ILE A 686 17.96 -0.99 -2.70
C ILE A 686 18.73 0.05 -3.50
N ALA A 687 20.06 -0.03 -3.56
CA ALA A 687 20.86 0.83 -4.43
C ALA A 687 20.52 0.61 -5.90
N LYS A 688 20.37 -0.66 -6.32
CA LYS A 688 19.91 -0.99 -7.67
C LYS A 688 18.50 -0.43 -7.93
N TYR A 689 17.57 -0.63 -7.00
CA TYR A 689 16.22 -0.10 -7.11
C TYR A 689 16.19 1.42 -7.27
N PHE A 690 16.97 2.16 -6.47
CA PHE A 690 17.06 3.62 -6.59
C PHE A 690 17.71 4.07 -7.89
N SER A 691 18.70 3.35 -8.40
CA SER A 691 19.26 3.61 -9.73
C SER A 691 18.22 3.43 -10.85
N GLU A 692 17.36 2.41 -10.76
CA GLU A 692 16.30 2.15 -11.75
C GLU A 692 15.17 3.19 -11.68
N GLN A 693 14.91 3.75 -10.49
CA GLN A 693 13.89 4.78 -10.25
C GLN A 693 14.43 6.23 -10.37
N GLU A 694 15.70 6.39 -10.73
CA GLU A 694 16.39 7.70 -10.81
C GLU A 694 16.35 8.49 -9.47
N ILE A 695 16.32 7.79 -8.35
CA ILE A 695 16.38 8.39 -7.00
C ILE A 695 17.85 8.64 -6.64
N PRO A 696 18.24 9.88 -6.26
CA PRO A 696 19.62 10.19 -5.88
C PRO A 696 20.08 9.34 -4.68
N PHE A 697 21.10 8.51 -4.91
CA PHE A 697 21.67 7.62 -3.91
C PHE A 697 23.15 7.38 -4.22
N PRO A 698 24.04 7.34 -3.21
CA PRO A 698 25.47 7.15 -3.47
C PRO A 698 25.76 5.78 -4.06
N LYS A 699 26.81 5.69 -4.88
CA LYS A 699 27.31 4.40 -5.37
C LYS A 699 27.82 3.55 -4.21
N ILE A 700 27.37 2.30 -4.19
CA ILE A 700 27.74 1.32 -3.16
C ILE A 700 28.83 0.41 -3.73
N GLU A 701 30.08 0.66 -3.32
CA GLU A 701 31.23 -0.13 -3.71
C GLU A 701 31.93 -0.65 -2.45
N ILE A 702 31.84 -1.96 -2.24
CA ILE A 702 32.54 -2.68 -1.16
C ILE A 702 33.49 -3.65 -1.84
N SER A 703 34.78 -3.60 -1.49
CA SER A 703 35.80 -4.48 -2.07
C SER A 703 35.50 -5.96 -1.77
N GLU A 704 35.93 -6.87 -2.65
CA GLU A 704 35.72 -8.30 -2.44
C GLU A 704 36.37 -8.81 -1.15
N GLU A 705 37.55 -8.28 -0.79
CA GLU A 705 38.22 -8.58 0.48
C GLU A 705 37.36 -8.18 1.70
N ASP A 706 36.75 -6.99 1.64
CA ASP A 706 35.84 -6.52 2.67
C ASP A 706 34.51 -7.28 2.67
N ARG A 707 34.04 -7.80 1.52
CA ARG A 707 32.84 -8.65 1.45
C ARG A 707 33.06 -10.00 2.12
N GLU A 708 34.28 -10.55 2.08
CA GLU A 708 34.66 -11.74 2.83
C GLU A 708 34.80 -11.45 4.33
N ASN A 709 35.32 -10.25 4.70
CA ASN A 709 35.59 -9.86 6.07
C ASN A 709 35.06 -8.45 6.38
N LEU A 710 33.75 -8.37 6.61
CA LEU A 710 33.08 -7.08 6.80
C LEU A 710 33.53 -6.37 8.10
N LYS A 711 33.87 -5.08 7.96
CA LYS A 711 34.12 -4.13 9.06
C LYS A 711 32.81 -3.62 9.67
N GLU A 712 32.88 -2.99 10.84
CA GLU A 712 31.69 -2.51 11.55
C GLU A 712 31.00 -1.31 10.91
N CYS A 713 31.68 -0.53 10.06
CA CYS A 713 31.11 0.64 9.41
C CYS A 713 31.77 0.94 8.05
N TYR A 714 30.95 1.31 7.07
CA TYR A 714 31.35 1.82 5.76
C TYR A 714 30.69 3.18 5.51
N VAL A 715 31.38 4.08 4.82
CA VAL A 715 30.85 5.39 4.44
C VAL A 715 30.78 5.49 2.93
N PHE A 716 29.59 5.78 2.41
CA PHE A 716 29.34 6.02 0.99
C PHE A 716 28.93 7.47 0.79
N GLU A 717 29.63 8.16 -0.09
CA GLU A 717 29.38 9.55 -0.43
C GLU A 717 29.58 9.77 -1.93
N GLU A 718 28.82 10.71 -2.49
CA GLU A 718 28.96 11.10 -3.89
C GLU A 718 29.07 12.63 -3.96
N ALA A 719 30.31 13.13 -4.05
CA ALA A 719 30.59 14.56 -4.01
C ALA A 719 29.92 15.34 -5.17
N ASP A 720 29.72 14.68 -6.31
CA ASP A 720 29.15 15.28 -7.53
C ASP A 720 27.61 15.35 -7.51
N SER A 721 26.96 14.64 -6.58
CA SER A 721 25.50 14.62 -6.44
C SER A 721 25.10 15.26 -5.11
N PRO A 722 24.90 16.60 -5.05
CA PRO A 722 24.58 17.28 -3.81
C PRO A 722 23.23 16.83 -3.24
N GLN A 723 22.35 16.21 -4.03
CA GLN A 723 21.06 15.69 -3.57
C GLN A 723 21.15 14.29 -2.93
N ALA A 724 22.23 13.54 -3.18
CA ALA A 724 22.40 12.21 -2.60
C ALA A 724 22.84 12.32 -1.11
N PRO A 725 22.23 11.52 -0.22
CA PRO A 725 22.64 11.48 1.18
C PRO A 725 24.01 10.79 1.33
N THR A 726 24.76 11.17 2.37
CA THR A 726 25.89 10.34 2.83
C THR A 726 25.33 9.17 3.61
N VAL A 727 25.72 7.94 3.26
CA VAL A 727 25.24 6.72 3.90
C VAL A 727 26.36 6.12 4.75
N LEU A 728 26.11 5.96 6.05
CA LEU A 728 26.95 5.17 6.95
C LEU A 728 26.29 3.82 7.16
N PHE A 729 26.90 2.77 6.63
CA PHE A 729 26.39 1.41 6.65
C PHE A 729 27.04 0.61 7.77
N PHE A 730 26.23 0.13 8.71
CA PHE A 730 26.61 -0.70 9.84
C PHE A 730 26.07 -2.12 9.64
N PRO A 731 26.87 -3.05 9.08
CA PRO A 731 26.51 -4.46 9.03
C PRO A 731 26.50 -5.07 10.44
N LEU A 732 25.68 -6.10 10.67
CA LEU A 732 25.69 -6.87 11.92
C LEU A 732 26.86 -7.85 11.89
N VAL A 733 28.02 -7.40 12.34
CA VAL A 733 29.27 -8.16 12.35
C VAL A 733 29.91 -8.15 13.72
N ASN A 734 30.62 -9.22 14.05
CA ASN A 734 31.47 -9.30 15.24
C ASN A 734 32.94 -9.30 14.82
N ASP A 735 33.42 -8.12 14.40
CA ASP A 735 34.82 -7.97 13.98
C ASP A 735 35.74 -7.65 15.15
N THR A 736 35.90 -6.38 15.54
CA THR A 736 36.85 -6.00 16.59
C THR A 736 36.32 -6.29 18.00
N PHE A 737 34.99 -6.36 18.19
CA PHE A 737 34.35 -6.65 19.49
C PHE A 737 34.78 -8.00 20.11
N LYS A 738 35.19 -8.97 19.29
CA LYS A 738 35.76 -10.25 19.78
C LYS A 738 37.02 -10.06 20.63
N LYS A 739 37.79 -8.99 20.35
CA LYS A 739 39.04 -8.65 21.04
C LYS A 739 38.88 -7.52 22.06
N TYR A 740 38.01 -6.54 21.78
CA TYR A 740 37.84 -5.34 22.60
C TYR A 740 36.49 -5.35 23.33
N LYS A 741 36.46 -4.84 24.56
CA LYS A 741 35.21 -4.66 25.33
C LYS A 741 34.61 -3.26 25.22
N ALA A 742 35.46 -2.28 24.91
CA ALA A 742 35.10 -0.90 24.62
C ALA A 742 36.11 -0.36 23.59
N PRO A 743 35.79 0.72 22.85
CA PRO A 743 36.72 1.28 21.86
C PRO A 743 38.11 1.52 22.45
N GLY A 744 39.13 0.84 21.90
CA GLY A 744 40.52 0.92 22.37
C GLY A 744 40.84 0.16 23.68
N VAL A 745 39.91 -0.59 24.26
CA VAL A 745 40.10 -1.35 25.51
C VAL A 745 40.02 -2.86 25.25
N GLU A 746 41.18 -3.52 25.25
CA GLU A 746 41.28 -4.97 25.06
C GLU A 746 40.64 -5.76 26.21
N ARG A 747 40.11 -6.94 25.89
CA ARG A 747 39.58 -7.91 26.87
C ARG A 747 40.73 -8.64 27.58
N SER A 748 40.54 -8.96 28.86
CA SER A 748 41.40 -9.93 29.54
C SER A 748 41.11 -11.36 29.05
N ALA A 749 41.98 -12.31 29.38
CA ALA A 749 41.79 -13.72 29.01
C ALA A 749 40.46 -14.30 29.54
N GLU A 750 40.02 -13.85 30.71
CA GLU A 750 38.76 -14.25 31.36
C GLU A 750 37.53 -13.65 30.65
N GLU A 751 37.66 -12.46 30.08
CA GLU A 751 36.57 -11.71 29.41
C GLU A 751 36.38 -12.10 27.94
N MET A 752 37.29 -12.91 27.36
CA MET A 752 37.26 -13.28 25.93
C MET A 752 35.99 -14.03 25.52
N ALA A 753 35.37 -14.78 26.44
CA ALA A 753 34.13 -15.51 26.16
C ALA A 753 32.93 -14.57 25.89
N GLU A 754 32.92 -13.38 26.49
CA GLU A 754 31.86 -12.37 26.28
C GLU A 754 31.92 -11.75 24.88
N GLY A 755 33.11 -11.69 24.27
CA GLY A 755 33.30 -11.20 22.90
C GLY A 755 32.91 -12.22 21.82
N LYS A 756 32.61 -13.46 22.19
CA LYS A 756 32.18 -14.51 21.25
C LYS A 756 30.68 -14.41 21.01
N VAL A 757 30.33 -13.65 19.97
CA VAL A 757 28.96 -13.46 19.49
C VAL A 757 28.91 -13.95 18.04
N ASP A 758 28.20 -15.04 17.82
CA ASP A 758 28.03 -15.62 16.47
C ASP A 758 26.75 -15.08 15.85
N VAL A 759 26.88 -14.12 14.93
CA VAL A 759 25.77 -13.47 14.22
C VAL A 759 25.65 -13.91 12.75
N SER A 760 26.55 -14.76 12.28
CA SER A 760 26.72 -15.06 10.85
C SER A 760 26.63 -16.55 10.50
N SER A 761 26.89 -17.45 11.45
CA SER A 761 26.84 -18.89 11.17
C SER A 761 25.41 -19.41 11.05
N ILE A 762 25.26 -20.57 10.39
CA ILE A 762 23.99 -21.30 10.28
C ILE A 762 23.45 -21.73 11.66
N LEU A 763 24.33 -21.92 12.64
CA LEU A 763 24.00 -22.31 14.01
C LEU A 763 23.89 -21.12 14.97
N SER A 764 23.93 -19.89 14.44
CA SER A 764 23.79 -18.66 15.22
C SER A 764 22.52 -18.72 16.10
N PRO A 765 22.59 -18.37 17.39
CA PRO A 765 21.41 -18.30 18.24
C PRO A 765 20.48 -17.14 17.88
N PHE A 766 20.88 -16.29 16.93
CA PHE A 766 20.14 -15.10 16.51
C PHE A 766 19.43 -15.30 15.17
N THR A 767 19.03 -16.55 14.85
CA THR A 767 18.29 -16.80 13.61
C THR A 767 16.99 -15.99 13.57
N THR A 768 16.55 -15.62 12.37
CA THR A 768 15.34 -14.82 12.19
C THR A 768 14.09 -15.50 12.78
N ARG A 769 14.06 -16.84 12.84
CA ARG A 769 12.96 -17.64 13.38
C ARG A 769 12.91 -17.67 14.91
N GLU A 770 14.00 -17.30 15.57
CA GLU A 770 14.08 -17.40 17.02
C GLU A 770 13.28 -16.26 17.69
N VAL A 771 12.33 -16.65 18.55
CA VAL A 771 11.43 -15.74 19.26
C VAL A 771 11.79 -15.58 20.74
N CYS A 772 12.73 -16.40 21.24
CA CYS A 772 13.26 -16.36 22.60
C CYS A 772 14.78 -16.36 22.59
N PHE A 773 15.42 -15.45 23.33
CA PHE A 773 16.85 -15.54 23.60
C PHE A 773 17.11 -15.94 25.05
N SER A 774 18.26 -16.58 25.29
CA SER A 774 18.81 -16.62 26.64
C SER A 774 19.20 -15.20 27.06
N GLU A 775 19.22 -14.97 28.38
CA GLU A 775 19.70 -13.73 28.96
C GLU A 775 21.10 -13.34 28.46
N GLU A 776 22.01 -14.32 28.41
CA GLU A 776 23.36 -14.12 27.92
C GLU A 776 23.41 -13.71 26.45
N ASN A 777 22.61 -14.35 25.59
CA ASN A 777 22.58 -14.04 24.16
C ASN A 777 21.98 -12.64 23.92
N PHE A 778 20.92 -12.29 24.64
CA PHE A 778 20.36 -10.93 24.60
C PHE A 778 21.42 -9.89 24.96
N ASP A 779 22.08 -10.07 26.11
CA ASP A 779 23.09 -9.12 26.61
C ASP A 779 24.29 -9.00 25.64
N LYS A 780 24.73 -10.13 25.06
CA LYS A 780 25.81 -10.15 24.06
C LYS A 780 25.44 -9.38 22.81
N LEU A 781 24.23 -9.54 22.29
CA LEU A 781 23.80 -8.86 21.06
C LEU A 781 23.64 -7.35 21.28
N VAL A 782 23.07 -6.93 22.42
CA VAL A 782 22.99 -5.50 22.80
C VAL A 782 24.38 -4.90 22.93
N LYS A 783 25.30 -5.56 23.65
CA LYS A 783 26.68 -5.08 23.82
C LYS A 783 27.43 -4.99 22.50
N LEU A 784 27.24 -5.96 21.60
CA LEU A 784 27.88 -5.98 20.29
C LEU A 784 27.45 -4.75 19.47
N THR A 785 26.15 -4.49 19.35
CA THR A 785 25.67 -3.38 18.51
C THR A 785 25.90 -2.01 19.14
N ASP A 786 25.86 -1.91 20.48
CA ASP A 786 26.33 -0.74 21.24
C ASP A 786 27.81 -0.46 20.92
N TYR A 787 28.68 -1.46 21.04
CA TYR A 787 30.10 -1.34 20.73
C TYR A 787 30.35 -0.93 19.28
N ASN A 788 29.68 -1.55 18.30
CA ASN A 788 29.91 -1.26 16.88
C ASN A 788 29.62 0.22 16.55
N VAL A 789 28.61 0.82 17.18
CA VAL A 789 28.33 2.26 17.06
C VAL A 789 29.39 3.08 17.77
N LEU A 790 29.73 2.76 19.02
CA LEU A 790 30.74 3.48 19.81
C LEU A 790 32.11 3.49 19.13
N ASN A 791 32.52 2.36 18.55
CA ASN A 791 33.82 2.20 17.90
C ASN A 791 33.97 3.06 16.63
N ASN A 792 32.85 3.49 16.04
CA ASN A 792 32.81 4.25 14.80
C ASN A 792 32.35 5.71 14.98
N GLU A 793 32.40 6.24 16.20
CA GLU A 793 32.07 7.63 16.53
C GLU A 793 32.71 8.64 15.57
N LYS A 794 34.01 8.46 15.26
CA LYS A 794 34.76 9.39 14.39
C LYS A 794 34.15 9.50 12.99
N LEU A 795 33.72 8.39 12.41
CA LEU A 795 33.10 8.36 11.07
C LEU A 795 31.75 9.06 11.09
N ILE A 796 30.94 8.82 12.13
CA ILE A 796 29.64 9.50 12.29
C ILE A 796 29.84 11.01 12.43
N ILE A 797 30.75 11.44 13.31
CA ILE A 797 31.07 12.86 13.51
C ILE A 797 31.59 13.49 12.21
N GLN A 798 32.44 12.81 11.45
CA GLN A 798 32.94 13.31 10.17
C GLN A 798 31.82 13.51 9.16
N ALA A 799 30.91 12.54 9.00
CA ALA A 799 29.75 12.66 8.12
C ALA A 799 28.83 13.83 8.51
N LEU A 800 28.59 14.03 9.80
CA LEU A 800 27.81 15.16 10.31
C LEU A 800 28.49 16.51 10.01
N ARG A 801 29.82 16.62 10.19
CA ARG A 801 30.57 17.84 9.81
C ARG A 801 30.43 18.14 8.32
N LEU A 802 30.57 17.12 7.47
CA LEU A 802 30.42 17.27 6.02
C LEU A 802 29.01 17.69 5.63
N ALA A 803 27.98 17.15 6.28
CA ALA A 803 26.59 17.54 6.04
C ALA A 803 26.32 19.00 6.43
N VAL A 804 26.81 19.46 7.59
CA VAL A 804 26.73 20.86 8.01
C VAL A 804 27.47 21.77 7.01
N ALA A 805 28.68 21.39 6.58
CA ALA A 805 29.44 22.15 5.60
C ALA A 805 28.69 22.28 4.27
N ARG A 806 28.10 21.19 3.76
CA ARG A 806 27.29 21.19 2.53
C ARG A 806 26.07 22.10 2.66
N ARG A 807 25.33 22.04 3.79
CA ARG A 807 24.17 22.91 4.02
C ARG A 807 24.54 24.40 4.09
N LYS A 808 25.71 24.74 4.66
CA LYS A 808 26.24 26.12 4.67
C LYS A 808 26.59 26.64 3.26
N GLN A 809 27.06 25.75 2.38
CA GLN A 809 27.45 26.12 1.01
C GLN A 809 26.28 26.28 0.04
N ARG A 810 25.15 25.59 0.25
CA ARG A 810 23.97 25.64 -0.64
C ARG A 810 23.32 27.04 -0.80
N ASN A 811 23.70 28.02 0.03
CA ASN A 811 23.14 29.38 0.03
C ASN A 811 24.17 30.48 -0.32
N PHE A 812 25.30 30.14 -0.94
CA PHE A 812 26.22 31.10 -1.57
C PHE A 812 26.18 31.01 -3.10
#